data_AF-A0A117I159-F1
#
_entry.id   AF-A0A117I159-F1
#
_cell.length_a   1.000
_cell.length_b   1.000
_cell.length_c   1.000
_cell.angle_alpha   90.00
_cell.angle_beta   90.00
_cell.angle_gamma   90.00
#
_symmetry.space_group_name_H-M   'P 1'
#
loop_
_entity.id
_entity.type
_entity.pdbx_description
1 polymer ?
#
loop_
_entity_poly.entity_id
_entity_poly.type
_entity_poly.pdbx_seq_one_letter_code
_entity_poly.pdbx_strand_id
1 'polypeptide(L)'
;MSDQQHNKRIVQLAGEWKYVLDPHDIGETEQWHESFVSQSKHLVTLPGTLTVNCIGDETEWGDEMDRETVRSLRQRHSYIGSAWYEYEIHVPAEWAEQRFVIYLERIMFQSTLWVNGHLAGQQDSLSVAHEYDVSTFIQPGKVNRFTFRIDNRDVQNLGSHSSAYTEETQTIWNGIIGRMELHISEPFWINNIQVFPEPDLRSVVVKGTCHNKTDTEAHAKLRISAHIKHGVAPNAIPDIDKSILVSAASSENFEWKVDMGENPLLWDEFNPNIYELRIEANVLLEKYRPIHIAENQTFGMRYFHRKDRELQMNGRPIFLRGTLECCIFPHTGHPPMDIESWLKLFQAAKNYGLNHIRFHSWCPPEAAFEAADQLGVYLQVESPMWMDTWNMAVGTHPEHYMYLPQEVRRIAHIYGNHPSFCIYSNGNELNGDFDLLHRMVEDLKSFDDRRLYTLTTNWDRQLDAADDLFIAQSVDGIGVRGQYFPEELALSTQLDFRDAVANRSVPVISHEVGQYAVYPDVQEMEKYSGALRPVNLEVIHEDMKKRGLLGDLRSFVHGSGMLAMQLYRDEIEAALRTPSLGGFQLLDLHDFPGQSTATVGLLNAFWESKGLIEPQQFREFCGPTVLLLRMPKRIYTNTELYVAEINIAHFGVKELPPSFIQWTIADGQGRTLDSGSLLTDTIPLGSGQPLGRLVSNAPHRIQKSCRLTISLEMEGSEIRNEWPFWVYECSGKDQELPQGIMVKRSLDKGMEQTLEEGGTVLFLAKDSDLRNTTPGKFYPVFWSPAHFATEAPCGIMVDSEHPALSDFPTREYAEYPWKDLLERSVTLVVNDDIAFNPIVQVIPNFVHNRKLMNLAEYTIGKGKVIICGIDIENDMDSRPVAAQLRRSLIDYMSSDSFAPKVSMELKELRQLLEKNDQPALTGTADLCTSEHELACGKFASSDSMNDGNDATYGNDGVDETYWQAQDDHPGHWWQVDLLEERSIIGSKVRFHEQGNFLYVIQVSSDAIEWRVVVNQTGQTSHEQTRMDHFEAKGRYIRIVYNGLPQGVRAGHRAFEVYGS
;
A
#
# COMPACT_ATOMS: atom_id res chain seq x y z
N MET A 1 -12.46 -7.14 -42.95
CA MET A 1 -13.87 -7.43 -43.34
C MET A 1 -14.37 -8.52 -42.43
N SER A 2 -15.21 -8.17 -41.46
CA SER A 2 -15.97 -9.11 -40.62
C SER A 2 -17.14 -8.36 -39.99
N ASP A 3 -18.34 -8.90 -40.19
CA ASP A 3 -19.64 -8.63 -39.57
C ASP A 3 -19.87 -7.26 -38.90
N GLN A 4 -20.50 -6.39 -39.69
CA GLN A 4 -21.00 -5.07 -39.31
C GLN A 4 -22.05 -5.19 -38.19
N GLN A 5 -21.74 -4.65 -37.00
CA GLN A 5 -22.72 -4.11 -36.03
C GLN A 5 -23.67 -3.16 -36.78
N HIS A 6 -24.84 -3.61 -37.18
CA HIS A 6 -25.71 -2.86 -38.10
C HIS A 6 -26.69 -1.88 -37.43
N ASN A 7 -26.75 -1.81 -36.09
CA ASN A 7 -27.87 -1.15 -35.40
C ASN A 7 -27.49 0.05 -34.51
N LYS A 8 -26.19 0.22 -34.22
CA LYS A 8 -25.64 1.38 -33.51
C LYS A 8 -24.48 1.94 -34.33
N ARG A 9 -24.60 3.20 -34.77
CA ARG A 9 -23.51 3.92 -35.42
C ARG A 9 -22.75 4.69 -34.34
N ILE A 10 -21.42 4.66 -34.41
CA ILE A 10 -20.55 5.39 -33.48
C ILE A 10 -19.78 6.42 -34.29
N VAL A 11 -19.90 7.68 -33.91
CA VAL A 11 -19.07 8.78 -34.42
C VAL A 11 -18.03 9.10 -33.34
N GLN A 12 -16.76 8.95 -33.68
CA GLN A 12 -15.66 9.32 -32.80
C GLN A 12 -15.57 10.85 -32.72
N LEU A 13 -15.48 11.37 -31.50
CA LEU A 13 -15.33 12.80 -31.19
C LEU A 13 -13.90 13.15 -30.80
N ALA A 14 -12.98 12.19 -30.89
CA ALA A 14 -11.55 12.39 -30.69
C ALA A 14 -10.95 13.33 -31.76
N GLY A 15 -10.01 14.19 -31.35
CA GLY A 15 -9.30 15.10 -32.23
C GLY A 15 -8.98 16.43 -31.56
N GLU A 16 -8.82 17.47 -32.38
CA GLU A 16 -8.59 18.84 -31.91
C GLU A 16 -9.90 19.52 -31.51
N TRP A 17 -9.93 20.04 -30.28
CA TRP A 17 -11.02 20.82 -29.72
C TRP A 17 -10.57 22.26 -29.49
N LYS A 18 -11.46 23.22 -29.68
CA LYS A 18 -11.20 24.58 -29.19
C LYS A 18 -11.36 24.59 -27.67
N TYR A 19 -10.52 25.34 -26.97
CA TYR A 19 -10.66 25.47 -25.52
C TYR A 19 -10.46 26.90 -25.01
N VAL A 20 -10.97 27.13 -23.80
CA VAL A 20 -10.73 28.34 -22.99
C VAL A 20 -10.66 27.91 -21.51
N LEU A 21 -9.64 28.39 -20.79
CA LEU A 21 -9.57 28.25 -19.32
C LEU A 21 -10.43 29.32 -18.65
N ASP A 22 -11.18 28.95 -17.61
CA ASP A 22 -12.08 29.82 -16.86
C ASP A 22 -11.73 29.82 -15.37
N PRO A 23 -10.56 30.36 -14.98
CA PRO A 23 -10.10 30.37 -13.58
C PRO A 23 -10.93 31.29 -12.67
N HIS A 24 -11.89 32.02 -13.21
CA HIS A 24 -12.71 33.00 -12.48
C HIS A 24 -14.22 32.69 -12.56
N ASP A 25 -14.60 31.54 -13.12
CA ASP A 25 -15.99 31.08 -13.29
C ASP A 25 -16.94 32.10 -13.93
N ILE A 26 -16.44 32.87 -14.90
CA ILE A 26 -17.24 33.89 -15.59
C ILE A 26 -17.99 33.31 -16.80
N GLY A 27 -17.60 32.14 -17.30
CA GLY A 27 -18.08 31.62 -18.58
C GLY A 27 -19.57 31.31 -18.62
N GLU A 28 -20.16 30.86 -17.51
CA GLU A 28 -21.62 30.66 -17.44
C GLU A 28 -22.36 32.00 -17.41
N THR A 29 -21.87 32.95 -16.60
CA THR A 29 -22.46 34.29 -16.46
C THR A 29 -22.40 35.09 -17.77
N GLU A 30 -21.29 34.95 -18.51
CA GLU A 30 -21.09 35.57 -19.82
C GLU A 30 -21.59 34.73 -21.00
N GLN A 31 -22.27 33.61 -20.71
CA GLN A 31 -22.89 32.74 -21.71
C GLN A 31 -21.93 32.24 -22.80
N TRP A 32 -20.72 31.82 -22.43
CA TRP A 32 -19.68 31.40 -23.38
C TRP A 32 -20.10 30.25 -24.30
N HIS A 33 -21.04 29.41 -23.85
CA HIS A 33 -21.69 28.34 -24.61
C HIS A 33 -22.44 28.80 -25.88
N GLU A 34 -22.75 30.10 -26.00
CA GLU A 34 -23.41 30.63 -27.20
C GLU A 34 -22.45 30.82 -28.38
N SER A 35 -21.24 31.35 -28.14
CA SER A 35 -20.26 31.63 -29.23
C SER A 35 -18.84 32.00 -28.79
N PHE A 36 -18.55 32.16 -27.50
CA PHE A 36 -17.25 32.69 -27.06
C PHE A 36 -16.11 31.70 -27.31
N VAL A 37 -16.31 30.44 -26.92
CA VAL A 37 -15.33 29.36 -27.14
C VAL A 37 -15.04 29.19 -28.63
N SER A 38 -16.05 29.38 -29.48
CA SER A 38 -15.91 29.35 -30.94
C SER A 38 -14.90 30.36 -31.50
N GLN A 39 -14.68 31.48 -30.79
CA GLN A 39 -13.74 32.53 -31.17
C GLN A 39 -12.31 32.26 -30.67
N SER A 40 -12.14 31.27 -29.77
CA SER A 40 -10.81 30.85 -29.30
C SER A 40 -9.97 30.34 -30.47
N LYS A 41 -8.69 30.71 -30.44
CA LYS A 41 -7.66 30.19 -31.37
C LYS A 41 -6.84 29.07 -30.74
N HIS A 42 -7.08 28.77 -29.47
CA HIS A 42 -6.36 27.74 -28.74
C HIS A 42 -7.00 26.38 -28.99
N LEU A 43 -6.16 25.37 -29.24
CA LEU A 43 -6.56 24.00 -29.53
C LEU A 43 -5.96 23.07 -28.48
N VAL A 44 -6.72 22.01 -28.16
CA VAL A 44 -6.31 20.93 -27.26
C VAL A 44 -6.69 19.61 -27.93
N THR A 45 -5.84 18.59 -27.78
CA THR A 45 -6.16 17.24 -28.28
C THR A 45 -6.88 16.46 -27.18
N LEU A 46 -8.09 16.00 -27.49
CA LEU A 46 -8.88 15.11 -26.65
C LEU A 46 -9.17 13.80 -27.43
N PRO A 47 -9.22 12.63 -26.79
CA PRO A 47 -9.07 12.40 -25.36
C PRO A 47 -7.65 12.68 -24.86
N GLY A 48 -7.56 13.28 -23.67
CA GLY A 48 -6.34 13.75 -23.03
C GLY A 48 -6.64 14.74 -21.91
N THR A 49 -5.58 15.15 -21.21
CA THR A 49 -5.64 16.16 -20.14
C THR A 49 -4.96 17.45 -20.58
N LEU A 50 -5.23 18.56 -19.88
CA LEU A 50 -4.50 19.82 -20.10
C LEU A 50 -2.99 19.63 -19.93
N THR A 51 -2.56 18.82 -18.96
CA THR A 51 -1.14 18.57 -18.68
C THR A 51 -0.40 17.89 -19.82
N VAL A 52 -0.96 16.83 -20.41
CA VAL A 52 -0.33 16.15 -21.55
C VAL A 52 -0.34 17.02 -22.81
N ASN A 53 -1.18 18.05 -22.84
CA ASN A 53 -1.17 19.10 -23.86
C ASN A 53 -0.29 20.32 -23.47
N CYS A 54 0.45 20.25 -22.36
CA CYS A 54 1.30 21.32 -21.83
C CYS A 54 0.56 22.64 -21.53
N ILE A 55 -0.68 22.54 -21.02
CA ILE A 55 -1.54 23.68 -20.68
C ILE A 55 -1.74 23.72 -19.16
N GLY A 56 -1.54 24.90 -18.57
CA GLY A 56 -1.63 25.14 -17.13
C GLY A 56 -0.39 25.88 -16.62
N ASP A 57 -0.30 26.03 -15.30
CA ASP A 57 0.84 26.65 -14.64
C ASP A 57 2.01 25.66 -14.60
N GLU A 58 3.20 26.10 -15.03
CA GLU A 58 4.44 25.34 -14.90
C GLU A 58 4.96 25.45 -13.46
N THR A 59 5.23 24.30 -12.83
CA THR A 59 5.79 24.30 -11.47
C THR A 59 7.32 24.31 -11.50
N GLU A 60 7.94 25.33 -10.91
CA GLU A 60 9.37 25.39 -10.63
C GLU A 60 9.65 24.84 -9.22
N TRP A 61 10.74 24.09 -9.08
CA TRP A 61 11.18 23.49 -7.83
C TRP A 61 12.68 23.73 -7.64
N GLY A 62 13.09 24.04 -6.42
CA GLY A 62 14.50 24.15 -6.05
C GLY A 62 15.11 22.81 -5.63
N ASP A 63 16.40 22.82 -5.33
CA ASP A 63 17.17 21.62 -4.97
C ASP A 63 17.15 21.34 -3.45
N GLU A 64 16.29 22.02 -2.69
CA GLU A 64 16.20 21.85 -1.24
C GLU A 64 15.32 20.64 -0.89
N MET A 65 15.84 19.76 -0.05
CA MET A 65 15.11 18.61 0.46
C MET A 65 14.30 19.03 1.69
N ASP A 66 12.99 19.15 1.53
CA ASP A 66 12.02 19.49 2.57
C ASP A 66 10.78 18.61 2.45
N ARG A 67 9.79 18.82 3.32
CA ARG A 67 8.56 18.02 3.36
C ARG A 67 7.77 18.09 2.04
N GLU A 68 7.76 19.24 1.37
CA GLU A 68 7.04 19.40 0.11
C GLU A 68 7.77 18.74 -1.05
N THR A 69 9.08 18.93 -1.17
CA THR A 69 9.84 18.36 -2.30
C THR A 69 9.89 16.84 -2.27
N VAL A 70 9.85 16.21 -1.08
CA VAL A 70 9.78 14.74 -0.94
C VAL A 70 8.35 14.19 -0.85
N ARG A 71 7.31 15.05 -0.92
CA ARG A 71 5.91 14.64 -0.76
C ARG A 71 5.44 13.63 -1.81
N SER A 72 5.71 13.91 -3.08
CA SER A 72 5.23 13.09 -4.20
C SER A 72 5.81 13.55 -5.53
N LEU A 73 5.46 12.87 -6.63
CA LEU A 73 5.69 13.38 -7.98
C LEU A 73 4.92 14.69 -8.19
N ARG A 74 5.30 15.47 -9.21
CA ARG A 74 4.67 16.76 -9.51
C ARG A 74 4.20 16.83 -10.94
N GLN A 75 2.98 17.31 -11.13
CA GLN A 75 2.44 17.60 -12.45
C GLN A 75 3.28 18.69 -13.11
N ARG A 76 3.69 18.50 -14.37
CA ARG A 76 4.50 19.50 -15.09
C ARG A 76 3.73 20.78 -15.39
N HIS A 77 2.44 20.64 -15.70
CA HIS A 77 1.52 21.73 -15.97
C HIS A 77 0.22 21.48 -15.20
N SER A 78 -0.05 22.26 -14.15
CA SER A 78 -1.22 22.10 -13.28
C SER A 78 -2.31 23.10 -13.62
N TYR A 79 -3.56 22.66 -13.58
CA TYR A 79 -4.72 23.54 -13.67
C TYR A 79 -5.91 22.95 -12.90
N ILE A 80 -6.35 23.65 -11.85
CA ILE A 80 -7.55 23.32 -11.08
C ILE A 80 -8.55 24.45 -11.28
N GLY A 81 -9.71 24.14 -11.87
CA GLY A 81 -10.74 25.10 -12.22
C GLY A 81 -11.58 24.65 -13.42
N SER A 82 -12.46 25.54 -13.87
CA SER A 82 -13.34 25.28 -15.00
C SER A 82 -12.60 25.42 -16.33
N ALA A 83 -12.70 24.45 -17.23
CA ALA A 83 -12.25 24.59 -18.61
C ALA A 83 -13.39 24.33 -19.59
N TRP A 84 -13.47 25.14 -20.63
CA TRP A 84 -14.49 25.04 -21.67
C TRP A 84 -13.90 24.45 -22.93
N TYR A 85 -14.61 23.49 -23.55
CA TYR A 85 -14.20 22.80 -24.76
C TYR A 85 -15.32 22.85 -25.80
N GLU A 86 -14.97 23.07 -27.07
CA GLU A 86 -15.96 23.11 -28.16
C GLU A 86 -15.52 22.31 -29.39
N TYR A 87 -16.50 21.61 -29.97
CA TYR A 87 -16.36 20.86 -31.21
C TYR A 87 -17.63 20.94 -32.05
N GLU A 88 -17.45 20.86 -33.36
CA GLU A 88 -18.55 20.90 -34.32
C GLU A 88 -18.50 19.67 -35.22
N ILE A 89 -19.66 19.05 -35.44
CA ILE A 89 -19.82 17.97 -36.40
C ILE A 89 -21.03 18.20 -37.29
N HIS A 90 -20.91 17.82 -38.56
CA HIS A 90 -22.06 17.77 -39.44
C HIS A 90 -22.84 16.47 -39.20
N VAL A 91 -24.09 16.60 -38.75
CA VAL A 91 -25.01 15.47 -38.59
C VAL A 91 -25.81 15.32 -39.88
N PRO A 92 -25.70 14.21 -40.62
CA PRO A 92 -26.44 14.00 -41.86
C PRO A 92 -27.98 14.02 -41.69
N ALA A 93 -28.70 14.45 -42.73
CA ALA A 93 -30.17 14.58 -42.69
C ALA A 93 -30.87 13.21 -42.61
N GLU A 94 -30.24 12.16 -43.13
CA GLU A 94 -30.72 10.78 -43.09
C GLU A 94 -30.73 10.16 -41.69
N TRP A 95 -30.14 10.83 -40.69
CA TRP A 95 -30.20 10.41 -39.28
C TRP A 95 -31.38 11.04 -38.54
N ALA A 96 -32.33 11.63 -39.27
CA ALA A 96 -33.60 12.07 -38.70
C ALA A 96 -34.30 10.91 -37.97
N GLU A 97 -34.98 11.24 -36.85
CA GLU A 97 -35.72 10.29 -36.00
C GLU A 97 -34.87 9.22 -35.30
N GLN A 98 -33.54 9.31 -35.35
CA GLN A 98 -32.64 8.46 -34.57
C GLN A 98 -32.43 9.03 -33.15
N ARG A 99 -31.99 8.16 -32.24
CA ARG A 99 -31.57 8.53 -30.89
C ARG A 99 -30.07 8.84 -30.88
N PHE A 100 -29.70 9.93 -30.22
CA PHE A 100 -28.33 10.43 -30.11
C PHE A 100 -27.89 10.49 -28.65
N VAL A 101 -26.79 9.83 -28.31
CA VAL A 101 -26.19 9.87 -26.97
C VAL A 101 -24.72 10.24 -27.06
N ILE A 102 -24.31 11.23 -26.29
CA ILE A 102 -22.89 11.48 -26.04
C ILE A 102 -22.41 10.54 -24.94
N TYR A 103 -21.29 9.87 -25.18
CA TYR A 103 -20.60 8.99 -24.24
C TYR A 103 -19.18 9.50 -24.02
N LEU A 104 -18.82 9.80 -22.77
CA LEU A 104 -17.48 10.23 -22.35
C LEU A 104 -16.99 9.28 -21.27
N GLU A 105 -15.94 8.52 -21.55
CA GLU A 105 -15.58 7.36 -20.74
C GLU A 105 -15.11 7.73 -19.33
N ARG A 106 -14.31 8.80 -19.17
CA ARG A 106 -13.82 9.22 -17.87
C ARG A 106 -13.52 10.71 -17.83
N ILE A 107 -14.02 11.36 -16.78
CA ILE A 107 -13.90 12.80 -16.50
C ILE A 107 -13.59 12.98 -15.02
N MET A 108 -12.87 14.05 -14.70
CA MET A 108 -12.67 14.55 -13.34
C MET A 108 -13.08 16.03 -13.31
N PHE A 109 -14.02 16.49 -12.50
CA PHE A 109 -15.00 15.77 -11.67
C PHE A 109 -16.39 15.90 -12.32
N GLN A 110 -16.79 17.13 -12.66
CA GLN A 110 -18.10 17.44 -13.20
C GLN A 110 -18.00 17.87 -14.66
N SER A 111 -18.95 17.41 -15.48
CA SER A 111 -19.14 17.94 -16.83
C SER A 111 -20.54 18.49 -17.03
N THR A 112 -20.62 19.63 -17.72
CA THR A 112 -21.87 20.22 -18.18
C THR A 112 -21.81 20.37 -19.69
N LEU A 113 -22.86 19.93 -20.38
CA LEU A 113 -22.92 19.92 -21.85
C LEU A 113 -24.01 20.87 -22.36
N TRP A 114 -23.66 21.67 -23.36
CA TRP A 114 -24.59 22.39 -24.22
C TRP A 114 -24.48 21.91 -25.67
N VAL A 115 -25.64 21.75 -26.32
CA VAL A 115 -25.73 21.43 -27.75
C VAL A 115 -26.47 22.55 -28.46
N ASN A 116 -25.80 23.17 -29.44
CA ASN A 116 -26.32 24.34 -30.17
C ASN A 116 -26.77 25.48 -29.23
N GLY A 117 -26.06 25.66 -28.10
CA GLY A 117 -26.38 26.66 -27.07
C GLY A 117 -27.45 26.25 -26.05
N HIS A 118 -28.08 25.07 -26.20
CA HIS A 118 -29.07 24.57 -25.24
C HIS A 118 -28.43 23.61 -24.23
N LEU A 119 -28.72 23.79 -22.94
CA LEU A 119 -28.23 22.91 -21.88
C LEU A 119 -28.81 21.49 -22.04
N ALA A 120 -27.92 20.51 -22.22
CA ALA A 120 -28.27 19.09 -22.30
C ALA A 120 -28.25 18.41 -20.92
N GLY A 121 -27.41 18.87 -19.99
CA GLY A 121 -27.38 18.39 -18.62
C GLY A 121 -26.01 18.50 -17.95
N GLN A 122 -25.91 17.93 -16.76
CA GLN A 122 -24.71 17.88 -15.92
C GLN A 122 -24.52 16.46 -15.35
N GLN A 123 -23.27 16.02 -15.21
CA GLN A 123 -22.86 14.73 -14.64
C GLN A 123 -21.63 14.91 -13.75
N ASP A 124 -21.43 14.02 -12.78
CA ASP A 124 -20.43 14.18 -11.70
C ASP A 124 -19.81 12.86 -11.21
N SER A 125 -19.86 11.78 -11.99
CA SER A 125 -19.23 10.52 -11.55
C SER A 125 -17.70 10.58 -11.72
N LEU A 126 -16.98 10.15 -10.70
CA LEU A 126 -15.53 9.92 -10.82
C LEU A 126 -15.18 8.54 -11.37
N SER A 127 -16.14 7.61 -11.39
CA SER A 127 -15.87 6.18 -11.61
C SER A 127 -16.39 5.67 -12.94
N VAL A 128 -17.57 6.14 -13.39
CA VAL A 128 -18.23 5.66 -14.60
C VAL A 128 -18.34 6.75 -15.67
N ALA A 129 -18.67 6.34 -16.89
CA ALA A 129 -18.84 7.24 -18.02
C ALA A 129 -19.95 8.28 -17.82
N HIS A 130 -19.76 9.47 -18.38
CA HIS A 130 -20.78 10.51 -18.46
C HIS A 130 -21.57 10.36 -19.76
N GLU A 131 -22.89 10.14 -19.63
CA GLU A 131 -23.80 9.98 -20.76
C GLU A 131 -24.87 11.09 -20.83
N TYR A 132 -25.15 11.57 -22.04
CA TYR A 132 -26.18 12.57 -22.32
C TYR A 132 -27.05 12.18 -23.52
N ASP A 133 -28.36 12.00 -23.32
CA ASP A 133 -29.31 11.89 -24.44
C ASP A 133 -29.54 13.28 -25.04
N VAL A 134 -28.91 13.53 -26.19
CA VAL A 134 -28.92 14.83 -26.87
C VAL A 134 -29.92 14.88 -28.03
N SER A 135 -30.78 13.85 -28.17
CA SER A 135 -31.65 13.66 -29.33
C SER A 135 -32.53 14.88 -29.63
N THR A 136 -32.97 15.61 -28.60
CA THR A 136 -33.84 16.79 -28.74
C THR A 136 -33.12 18.06 -29.20
N PHE A 137 -31.79 18.09 -29.13
CA PHE A 137 -30.98 19.27 -29.43
C PHE A 137 -30.25 19.18 -30.78
N ILE A 138 -30.08 17.96 -31.29
CA ILE A 138 -29.45 17.71 -32.58
C ILE A 138 -30.37 18.18 -33.72
N GLN A 139 -29.78 18.86 -34.69
CA GLN A 139 -30.41 19.30 -35.93
C GLN A 139 -29.81 18.51 -37.11
N PRO A 140 -30.47 17.42 -37.56
CA PRO A 140 -30.02 16.68 -38.73
C PRO A 140 -29.96 17.55 -40.00
N GLY A 141 -28.98 17.28 -40.85
CA GLY A 141 -28.68 18.04 -42.07
C GLY A 141 -27.90 19.34 -41.83
N LYS A 142 -27.40 19.56 -40.60
CA LYS A 142 -26.66 20.78 -40.22
C LYS A 142 -25.41 20.44 -39.41
N VAL A 143 -24.55 21.44 -39.29
CA VAL A 143 -23.47 21.45 -38.29
C VAL A 143 -24.09 21.63 -36.91
N ASN A 144 -23.72 20.76 -35.99
CA ASN A 144 -24.12 20.78 -34.59
C ASN A 144 -22.91 21.06 -33.72
N ARG A 145 -23.07 21.97 -32.78
CA ARG A 145 -22.01 22.43 -31.88
C ARG A 145 -22.20 21.83 -30.50
N PHE A 146 -21.13 21.24 -29.96
CA PHE A 146 -21.05 20.70 -28.62
C PHE A 146 -20.10 21.56 -27.81
N THR A 147 -20.58 22.11 -26.71
CA THR A 147 -19.76 22.89 -25.78
C THR A 147 -19.80 22.23 -24.41
N PHE A 148 -18.64 21.81 -23.91
CA PHE A 148 -18.48 21.25 -22.58
C PHE A 148 -17.87 22.28 -21.63
N ARG A 149 -18.32 22.29 -20.38
CA ARG A 149 -17.58 22.84 -19.24
C ARG A 149 -17.16 21.66 -18.37
N ILE A 150 -15.87 21.51 -18.13
CA ILE A 150 -15.31 20.51 -17.21
C ILE A 150 -14.76 21.24 -15.99
N ASP A 151 -15.26 20.87 -14.82
CA ASP A 151 -14.83 21.40 -13.53
C ASP A 151 -14.18 20.27 -12.72
N ASN A 152 -12.85 20.36 -12.56
CA ASN A 152 -12.05 19.37 -11.85
C ASN A 152 -11.84 19.73 -10.37
N ARG A 153 -12.60 20.67 -9.81
CA ARG A 153 -12.60 20.92 -8.37
C ARG A 153 -13.41 19.86 -7.63
N ASP A 154 -13.22 19.80 -6.32
CA ASP A 154 -13.95 18.90 -5.44
C ASP A 154 -15.38 19.41 -5.19
N VAL A 155 -16.25 19.20 -6.18
CA VAL A 155 -17.65 19.67 -6.13
C VAL A 155 -18.56 18.82 -5.24
N GLN A 156 -18.04 17.72 -4.68
CA GLN A 156 -18.78 16.81 -3.79
C GLN A 156 -18.19 16.72 -2.37
N ASN A 157 -17.19 17.55 -2.06
CA ASN A 157 -16.49 17.59 -0.77
C ASN A 157 -15.94 16.21 -0.35
N LEU A 158 -15.24 15.49 -1.23
CA LEU A 158 -14.62 14.20 -0.93
C LEU A 158 -13.26 14.34 -0.22
N GLY A 159 -12.65 15.52 -0.27
CA GLY A 159 -11.26 15.74 0.13
C GLY A 159 -10.27 15.28 -0.94
N SER A 160 -8.97 15.50 -0.70
CA SER A 160 -7.90 15.31 -1.70
C SER A 160 -6.99 14.11 -1.42
N HIS A 161 -7.45 13.14 -0.61
CA HIS A 161 -6.64 11.98 -0.23
C HIS A 161 -6.95 10.76 -1.07
N SER A 162 -8.21 10.54 -1.44
CA SER A 162 -8.60 9.41 -2.30
C SER A 162 -7.74 9.34 -3.56
N SER A 163 -7.28 8.14 -3.91
CA SER A 163 -6.52 7.90 -5.15
C SER A 163 -7.30 8.24 -6.41
N ALA A 164 -8.64 8.33 -6.32
CA ALA A 164 -9.49 8.81 -7.40
C ALA A 164 -9.38 10.33 -7.61
N TYR A 165 -8.92 11.09 -6.61
CA TYR A 165 -8.86 12.55 -6.62
C TYR A 165 -7.76 13.07 -5.67
N THR A 166 -6.50 13.01 -6.12
CA THR A 166 -5.35 13.49 -5.33
C THR A 166 -4.20 13.94 -6.21
N GLU A 167 -3.44 14.94 -5.77
CA GLU A 167 -2.21 15.37 -6.44
C GLU A 167 -1.08 14.35 -6.33
N GLU A 168 -1.15 13.40 -5.39
CA GLU A 168 -0.02 12.56 -5.02
C GLU A 168 0.19 11.34 -5.92
N THR A 169 -0.84 10.87 -6.63
CA THR A 169 -0.77 9.75 -7.57
C THR A 169 -1.34 10.09 -8.94
N GLN A 170 -2.68 10.08 -9.06
CA GLN A 170 -3.39 10.35 -10.31
C GLN A 170 -3.29 11.81 -10.74
N THR A 171 -2.93 12.76 -9.88
CA THR A 171 -3.13 14.20 -10.08
C THR A 171 -4.60 14.63 -10.17
N ILE A 172 -4.83 15.94 -10.01
CA ILE A 172 -6.14 16.56 -10.19
C ILE A 172 -6.18 17.15 -11.62
N TRP A 173 -6.41 16.31 -12.62
CA TRP A 173 -6.37 16.70 -14.02
C TRP A 173 -7.69 17.29 -14.53
N ASN A 174 -7.63 18.19 -15.52
CA ASN A 174 -8.78 18.65 -16.28
C ASN A 174 -8.67 18.14 -17.73
N GLY A 175 -9.77 17.63 -18.29
CA GLY A 175 -9.83 17.04 -19.61
C GLY A 175 -10.86 15.92 -19.69
N ILE A 176 -10.77 15.12 -20.75
CA ILE A 176 -11.63 13.94 -20.97
C ILE A 176 -10.71 12.84 -21.48
N ILE A 177 -10.66 11.69 -20.81
CA ILE A 177 -9.78 10.56 -21.20
C ILE A 177 -10.63 9.36 -21.63
N GLY A 178 -10.04 8.46 -22.42
CA GLY A 178 -10.73 7.29 -22.94
C GLY A 178 -11.68 7.61 -24.10
N ARG A 179 -12.68 6.77 -24.34
CA ARG A 179 -13.63 6.93 -25.44
C ARG A 179 -14.42 8.24 -25.33
N MET A 180 -14.53 8.93 -26.46
CA MET A 180 -15.35 10.13 -26.64
C MET A 180 -16.19 9.97 -27.90
N GLU A 181 -17.47 9.69 -27.73
CA GLU A 181 -18.29 9.13 -28.81
C GLU A 181 -19.68 9.76 -28.85
N LEU A 182 -20.20 9.92 -30.07
CA LEU A 182 -21.62 10.11 -30.31
C LEU A 182 -22.21 8.78 -30.80
N HIS A 183 -23.06 8.19 -29.98
CA HIS A 183 -23.80 6.96 -30.26
C HIS A 183 -25.13 7.31 -30.93
N ILE A 184 -25.33 6.78 -32.14
CA ILE A 184 -26.57 6.93 -32.90
C ILE A 184 -27.26 5.56 -32.98
N SER A 185 -28.49 5.49 -32.50
CA SER A 185 -29.27 4.25 -32.41
C SER A 185 -30.70 4.46 -32.88
N GLU A 186 -31.39 3.36 -33.13
CA GLU A 186 -32.81 3.36 -33.51
C GLU A 186 -33.69 3.83 -32.33
N PRO A 187 -34.92 4.33 -32.59
CA PRO A 187 -35.83 4.82 -31.54
C PRO A 187 -36.40 3.70 -30.65
N PHE A 188 -36.11 2.44 -30.97
CA PHE A 188 -36.23 1.31 -30.06
C PHE A 188 -34.83 0.79 -29.75
N TRP A 189 -34.50 0.62 -28.47
CA TRP A 189 -33.21 0.07 -28.04
C TRP A 189 -33.34 -0.81 -26.80
N ILE A 190 -32.30 -1.60 -26.54
CA ILE A 190 -32.19 -2.44 -25.35
C ILE A 190 -30.97 -1.96 -24.57
N ASN A 191 -31.09 -1.83 -23.25
CA ASN A 191 -29.96 -1.53 -22.37
C ASN A 191 -30.14 -2.19 -21.00
N ASN A 192 -29.28 -1.83 -20.05
CA ASN A 192 -29.30 -2.32 -18.67
C ASN A 192 -29.24 -3.85 -18.58
N ILE A 193 -28.50 -4.49 -19.50
CA ILE A 193 -28.39 -5.95 -19.55
C ILE A 193 -27.53 -6.40 -18.35
N GLN A 194 -28.15 -7.08 -17.39
CA GLN A 194 -27.49 -7.64 -16.21
C GLN A 194 -27.59 -9.15 -16.25
N VAL A 195 -26.48 -9.85 -16.05
CA VAL A 195 -26.39 -11.31 -16.08
C VAL A 195 -25.98 -11.80 -14.70
N PHE A 196 -26.86 -12.57 -14.05
CA PHE A 196 -26.64 -13.16 -12.73
C PHE A 196 -26.38 -14.66 -12.88
N PRO A 197 -25.13 -15.13 -12.74
CA PRO A 197 -24.80 -16.54 -12.86
C PRO A 197 -25.28 -17.38 -11.68
N GLU A 198 -25.82 -18.57 -11.96
CA GLU A 198 -26.19 -19.59 -10.96
C GLU A 198 -25.52 -20.93 -11.30
N PRO A 199 -24.21 -21.10 -11.02
CA PRO A 199 -23.44 -22.29 -11.44
C PRO A 199 -24.09 -23.61 -11.05
N ASP A 200 -24.60 -23.71 -9.82
CA ASP A 200 -25.25 -24.92 -9.29
C ASP A 200 -26.54 -25.29 -10.04
N LEU A 201 -27.22 -24.30 -10.61
CA LEU A 201 -28.44 -24.48 -11.41
C LEU A 201 -28.14 -24.58 -12.91
N ARG A 202 -26.88 -24.42 -13.32
CA ARG A 202 -26.43 -24.37 -14.72
C ARG A 202 -27.23 -23.36 -15.53
N SER A 203 -27.50 -22.19 -14.94
CA SER A 203 -28.32 -21.16 -15.54
C SER A 203 -27.79 -19.77 -15.26
N VAL A 204 -28.25 -18.81 -16.06
CA VAL A 204 -28.09 -17.38 -15.78
C VAL A 204 -29.47 -16.72 -15.74
N VAL A 205 -29.65 -15.72 -14.88
CA VAL A 205 -30.79 -14.81 -14.94
C VAL A 205 -30.36 -13.57 -15.69
N VAL A 206 -30.98 -13.33 -16.85
CA VAL A 206 -30.74 -12.16 -17.69
C VAL A 206 -31.85 -11.14 -17.45
N LYS A 207 -31.47 -9.96 -17.00
CA LYS A 207 -32.36 -8.81 -16.81
C LYS A 207 -32.01 -7.70 -17.80
N GLY A 208 -32.98 -6.91 -18.22
CA GLY A 208 -32.72 -5.75 -19.06
C GLY A 208 -33.97 -4.92 -19.31
N THR A 209 -33.81 -3.82 -20.06
CA THR A 209 -34.91 -2.90 -20.38
C THR A 209 -35.00 -2.70 -21.89
N CYS A 210 -36.19 -2.89 -22.44
CA CYS A 210 -36.53 -2.48 -23.80
C CYS A 210 -37.21 -1.11 -23.76
N HIS A 211 -36.75 -0.18 -24.60
CA HIS A 211 -37.32 1.16 -24.70
C HIS A 211 -37.92 1.37 -26.08
N ASN A 212 -39.09 2.01 -26.14
CA ASN A 212 -39.78 2.37 -27.37
C ASN A 212 -40.14 3.86 -27.35
N LYS A 213 -39.36 4.69 -28.06
CA LYS A 213 -39.67 6.13 -28.23
C LYS A 213 -40.62 6.43 -29.39
N THR A 214 -41.13 5.42 -30.10
CA THR A 214 -42.07 5.62 -31.21
C THR A 214 -43.50 5.86 -30.73
N ASP A 215 -44.37 6.33 -31.64
CA ASP A 215 -45.78 6.64 -31.35
C ASP A 215 -46.73 5.42 -31.46
N THR A 216 -46.18 4.21 -31.65
CA THR A 216 -46.93 2.97 -31.83
C THR A 216 -46.37 1.85 -30.95
N GLU A 217 -47.18 0.83 -30.68
CA GLU A 217 -46.74 -0.35 -29.94
C GLU A 217 -45.70 -1.12 -30.76
N ALA A 218 -44.69 -1.63 -30.07
CA ALA A 218 -43.60 -2.41 -30.64
C ALA A 218 -43.73 -3.87 -30.19
N HIS A 219 -43.76 -4.79 -31.16
CA HIS A 219 -43.66 -6.22 -30.89
C HIS A 219 -42.25 -6.71 -31.21
N ALA A 220 -41.46 -6.96 -30.17
CA ALA A 220 -40.07 -7.41 -30.29
C ALA A 220 -39.98 -8.94 -30.11
N LYS A 221 -39.42 -9.63 -31.10
CA LYS A 221 -39.01 -11.04 -31.00
C LYS A 221 -37.50 -11.08 -30.79
N LEU A 222 -37.07 -11.56 -29.63
CA LEU A 222 -35.67 -11.60 -29.22
C LEU A 222 -35.13 -13.01 -29.31
N ARG A 223 -33.90 -13.15 -29.77
CA ARG A 223 -33.10 -14.36 -29.80
C ARG A 223 -31.90 -14.15 -28.90
N ILE A 224 -31.74 -15.02 -27.93
CA ILE A 224 -30.66 -14.98 -26.95
C ILE A 224 -29.72 -16.16 -27.23
N SER A 225 -28.44 -15.89 -27.32
CA SER A 225 -27.39 -16.91 -27.40
C SER A 225 -26.22 -16.53 -26.51
N ALA A 226 -25.43 -17.51 -26.09
CA ALA A 226 -24.20 -17.28 -25.34
C ALA A 226 -23.11 -18.22 -25.85
N HIS A 227 -21.89 -17.71 -25.96
CA HIS A 227 -20.71 -18.48 -26.36
C HIS A 227 -19.46 -18.00 -25.65
N ILE A 228 -18.45 -18.87 -25.52
CA ILE A 228 -17.15 -18.50 -24.95
C ILE A 228 -16.46 -17.52 -25.90
N LYS A 229 -16.21 -16.30 -25.41
CA LYS A 229 -15.43 -15.25 -26.07
C LYS A 229 -13.94 -15.40 -25.75
N HIS A 230 -13.63 -15.77 -24.52
CA HIS A 230 -12.27 -16.02 -24.02
C HIS A 230 -12.32 -17.16 -23.00
N GLY A 231 -11.38 -18.10 -23.04
CA GLY A 231 -11.39 -19.22 -22.11
C GLY A 231 -10.54 -20.38 -22.55
N VAL A 232 -10.58 -21.46 -21.76
CA VAL A 232 -9.73 -22.65 -21.95
C VAL A 232 -10.24 -23.59 -23.04
N ALA A 233 -11.51 -23.47 -23.43
CA ALA A 233 -12.16 -24.29 -24.44
C ALA A 233 -13.40 -23.58 -25.04
N PRO A 234 -13.79 -23.88 -26.29
CA PRO A 234 -15.03 -23.37 -26.85
C PRO A 234 -16.25 -24.01 -26.16
N ASN A 235 -17.29 -23.21 -25.93
CA ASN A 235 -18.60 -23.66 -25.46
C ASN A 235 -19.66 -22.67 -25.96
N ALA A 236 -20.85 -23.15 -26.31
CA ALA A 236 -21.96 -22.31 -26.74
C ALA A 236 -23.28 -22.98 -26.39
N ILE A 237 -24.31 -22.16 -26.14
CA ILE A 237 -25.67 -22.63 -25.86
C ILE A 237 -26.55 -22.47 -27.11
N PRO A 238 -27.59 -23.29 -27.28
CA PRO A 238 -28.57 -23.09 -28.34
C PRO A 238 -29.30 -21.75 -28.23
N ASP A 239 -29.76 -21.23 -29.37
CA ASP A 239 -30.59 -20.03 -29.43
C ASP A 239 -31.89 -20.22 -28.62
N ILE A 240 -32.23 -19.21 -27.81
CA ILE A 240 -33.48 -19.14 -27.04
C ILE A 240 -34.32 -17.98 -27.56
N ASP A 241 -35.54 -18.27 -28.01
CA ASP A 241 -36.47 -17.25 -28.46
C ASP A 241 -37.35 -16.72 -27.31
N LYS A 242 -37.51 -15.40 -27.27
CA LYS A 242 -38.39 -14.65 -26.35
C LYS A 242 -39.18 -13.60 -27.12
N SER A 243 -40.23 -13.08 -26.51
CA SER A 243 -41.02 -11.99 -27.08
C SER A 243 -41.48 -11.04 -26.01
N ILE A 244 -41.51 -9.75 -26.33
CA ILE A 244 -42.04 -8.71 -25.45
C ILE A 244 -42.83 -7.68 -26.28
N LEU A 245 -43.90 -7.17 -25.68
CA LEU A 245 -44.66 -6.03 -26.21
C LEU A 245 -44.25 -4.80 -25.42
N VAL A 246 -43.91 -3.71 -26.11
CA VAL A 246 -43.54 -2.44 -25.49
C VAL A 246 -44.49 -1.36 -26.00
N SER A 247 -45.23 -0.74 -25.09
CA SER A 247 -46.20 0.30 -25.46
C SER A 247 -45.51 1.49 -26.13
N ALA A 248 -46.27 2.28 -26.89
CA ALA A 248 -45.78 3.53 -27.48
C ALA A 248 -45.21 4.46 -26.40
N ALA A 249 -44.09 5.14 -26.71
CA ALA A 249 -43.42 6.09 -25.82
C ALA A 249 -43.19 5.57 -24.38
N SER A 250 -42.80 4.30 -24.24
CA SER A 250 -42.64 3.64 -22.95
C SER A 250 -41.43 2.72 -22.89
N SER A 251 -41.17 2.14 -21.72
CA SER A 251 -40.12 1.16 -21.50
C SER A 251 -40.67 -0.01 -20.71
N GLU A 252 -40.21 -1.22 -21.03
CA GLU A 252 -40.60 -2.46 -20.36
C GLU A 252 -39.36 -3.24 -19.92
N ASN A 253 -39.36 -3.69 -18.67
CA ASN A 253 -38.30 -4.53 -18.13
C ASN A 253 -38.57 -5.99 -18.45
N PHE A 254 -37.51 -6.77 -18.64
CA PHE A 254 -37.58 -8.22 -18.73
C PHE A 254 -36.63 -8.89 -17.75
N GLU A 255 -37.01 -10.09 -17.32
CA GLU A 255 -36.20 -11.00 -16.53
C GLU A 255 -36.42 -12.42 -17.06
N TRP A 256 -35.36 -13.05 -17.56
CA TRP A 256 -35.42 -14.38 -18.13
C TRP A 256 -34.33 -15.27 -17.57
N LYS A 257 -34.74 -16.46 -17.11
CA LYS A 257 -33.80 -17.54 -16.81
C LYS A 257 -33.40 -18.24 -18.11
N VAL A 258 -32.10 -18.37 -18.34
CA VAL A 258 -31.47 -18.99 -19.50
C VAL A 258 -30.68 -20.21 -19.03
N ASP A 259 -30.98 -21.37 -19.59
CA ASP A 259 -30.25 -22.63 -19.35
C ASP A 259 -28.90 -22.59 -20.07
N MET A 260 -27.81 -22.84 -19.34
CA MET A 260 -26.44 -22.81 -19.86
C MET A 260 -25.95 -24.18 -20.37
N GLY A 261 -26.84 -25.17 -20.45
CA GLY A 261 -26.54 -26.51 -20.92
C GLY A 261 -25.95 -27.43 -19.85
N GLU A 262 -25.55 -28.64 -20.25
CA GLU A 262 -25.13 -29.66 -19.29
C GLU A 262 -23.79 -29.36 -18.62
N ASN A 263 -22.87 -28.69 -19.33
CA ASN A 263 -21.49 -28.46 -18.91
C ASN A 263 -21.05 -26.99 -19.13
N PRO A 264 -21.60 -26.02 -18.38
CA PRO A 264 -21.11 -24.65 -18.42
C PRO A 264 -19.67 -24.58 -17.90
N LEU A 265 -18.80 -23.83 -18.58
CA LEU A 265 -17.42 -23.62 -18.14
C LEU A 265 -17.37 -22.52 -17.10
N LEU A 266 -16.78 -22.80 -15.93
CA LEU A 266 -16.74 -21.85 -14.82
C LEU A 266 -15.57 -20.87 -14.94
N TRP A 267 -15.71 -19.69 -14.33
CA TRP A 267 -14.67 -18.68 -14.22
C TRP A 267 -13.98 -18.75 -12.84
N ASP A 268 -12.65 -18.81 -12.81
CA ASP A 268 -11.79 -18.60 -11.64
C ASP A 268 -10.34 -18.23 -12.04
N GLU A 269 -9.42 -18.11 -11.07
CA GLU A 269 -8.01 -17.72 -11.31
C GLU A 269 -7.21 -18.66 -12.22
N PHE A 270 -7.67 -19.91 -12.38
CA PHE A 270 -7.04 -20.95 -13.19
C PHE A 270 -7.76 -21.16 -14.51
N ASN A 271 -9.08 -20.91 -14.54
CA ASN A 271 -9.95 -21.11 -15.67
C ASN A 271 -10.74 -19.82 -15.95
N PRO A 272 -10.12 -18.79 -16.56
CA PRO A 272 -10.78 -17.50 -16.81
C PRO A 272 -11.75 -17.57 -18.01
N ASN A 273 -12.82 -18.36 -17.90
CA ASN A 273 -13.80 -18.53 -18.96
C ASN A 273 -14.84 -17.41 -18.96
N ILE A 274 -14.87 -16.63 -20.04
CA ILE A 274 -15.77 -15.48 -20.27
C ILE A 274 -16.71 -15.82 -21.42
N TYR A 275 -18.01 -15.74 -21.15
CA TYR A 275 -19.06 -15.83 -22.15
C TYR A 275 -19.41 -14.44 -22.70
N GLU A 276 -19.78 -14.37 -23.98
CA GLU A 276 -20.52 -13.26 -24.56
C GLU A 276 -21.97 -13.70 -24.79
N LEU A 277 -22.88 -13.09 -24.02
CA LEU A 277 -24.32 -13.15 -24.23
C LEU A 277 -24.69 -12.18 -25.34
N ARG A 278 -25.41 -12.65 -26.36
CA ARG A 278 -25.92 -11.85 -27.46
C ARG A 278 -27.44 -11.88 -27.49
N ILE A 279 -28.05 -10.71 -27.54
CA ILE A 279 -29.51 -10.51 -27.67
C ILE A 279 -29.78 -9.85 -29.02
N GLU A 280 -30.33 -10.62 -29.96
CA GLU A 280 -30.77 -10.09 -31.25
C GLU A 280 -32.29 -9.90 -31.24
N ALA A 281 -32.80 -8.72 -31.57
CA ALA A 281 -34.24 -8.46 -31.62
C ALA A 281 -34.70 -8.08 -33.04
N ASN A 282 -35.83 -8.66 -33.45
CA ASN A 282 -36.61 -8.22 -34.61
C ASN A 282 -37.86 -7.51 -34.09
N VAL A 283 -37.94 -6.20 -34.27
CA VAL A 283 -39.00 -5.34 -33.74
C VAL A 283 -39.94 -4.95 -34.87
N LEU A 284 -41.21 -5.31 -34.73
CA LEU A 284 -42.28 -4.94 -35.64
C LEU A 284 -43.05 -3.75 -35.07
N LEU A 285 -43.22 -2.72 -35.90
CA LEU A 285 -43.92 -1.48 -35.60
C LEU A 285 -44.94 -1.24 -36.72
N GLU A 286 -46.15 -0.80 -36.40
CA GLU A 286 -47.22 -0.67 -37.42
C GLU A 286 -46.91 0.42 -38.45
N LYS A 287 -46.40 1.57 -37.99
CA LYS A 287 -46.17 2.77 -38.81
C LYS A 287 -44.72 3.00 -39.24
N TYR A 288 -43.80 2.21 -38.71
CA TYR A 288 -42.36 2.38 -38.93
C TYR A 288 -41.78 1.14 -39.62
N ARG A 289 -40.60 1.29 -40.23
CA ARG A 289 -39.87 0.13 -40.75
C ARG A 289 -39.56 -0.85 -39.60
N PRO A 290 -39.51 -2.17 -39.86
CA PRO A 290 -38.99 -3.12 -38.90
C PRO A 290 -37.57 -2.71 -38.45
N ILE A 291 -37.32 -2.83 -37.15
CA ILE A 291 -36.02 -2.52 -36.56
C ILE A 291 -35.34 -3.85 -36.19
N HIS A 292 -34.07 -3.98 -36.56
CA HIS A 292 -33.21 -5.05 -36.07
C HIS A 292 -32.30 -4.48 -34.99
N ILE A 293 -32.05 -5.22 -33.92
CA ILE A 293 -31.19 -4.81 -32.80
C ILE A 293 -30.28 -5.98 -32.43
N ALA A 294 -29.05 -5.70 -32.03
CA ALA A 294 -28.13 -6.69 -31.50
C ALA A 294 -27.32 -6.05 -30.38
N GLU A 295 -27.48 -6.56 -29.16
CA GLU A 295 -26.71 -6.12 -27.98
C GLU A 295 -25.90 -7.30 -27.44
N ASN A 296 -24.69 -7.00 -26.97
CA ASN A 296 -23.76 -7.98 -26.41
C ASN A 296 -23.44 -7.62 -24.96
N GLN A 297 -23.33 -8.63 -24.10
CA GLN A 297 -22.88 -8.48 -22.72
C GLN A 297 -21.96 -9.64 -22.35
N THR A 298 -20.77 -9.33 -21.82
CA THR A 298 -19.86 -10.35 -21.28
C THR A 298 -20.22 -10.71 -19.84
N PHE A 299 -19.97 -11.96 -19.47
CA PHE A 299 -20.08 -12.44 -18.08
C PHE A 299 -19.21 -13.69 -17.87
N GLY A 300 -18.91 -14.03 -16.62
CA GLY A 300 -18.28 -15.31 -16.26
C GLY A 300 -19.21 -16.16 -15.42
N MET A 301 -19.22 -17.47 -15.64
CA MET A 301 -20.02 -18.40 -14.82
C MET A 301 -19.28 -18.68 -13.51
N ARG A 302 -19.61 -17.97 -12.44
CA ARG A 302 -18.96 -18.18 -11.13
C ARG A 302 -19.92 -18.02 -9.96
N TYR A 303 -19.54 -18.55 -8.81
CA TYR A 303 -20.17 -18.28 -7.53
C TYR A 303 -19.10 -18.00 -6.48
N PHE A 304 -18.95 -16.73 -6.11
CA PHE A 304 -18.01 -16.29 -5.08
C PHE A 304 -18.79 -15.97 -3.81
N HIS A 305 -18.50 -16.70 -2.75
CA HIS A 305 -19.21 -16.55 -1.48
C HIS A 305 -18.28 -16.93 -0.33
N ARG A 306 -18.75 -16.69 0.89
CA ARG A 306 -18.12 -17.24 2.08
C ARG A 306 -18.90 -18.45 2.61
N LYS A 307 -18.17 -19.37 3.22
CA LYS A 307 -18.73 -20.42 4.07
C LYS A 307 -18.09 -20.29 5.44
N ASP A 308 -18.87 -19.82 6.42
CA ASP A 308 -18.36 -19.44 7.74
C ASP A 308 -17.21 -18.42 7.61
N ARG A 309 -15.98 -18.83 7.95
CA ARG A 309 -14.75 -18.02 7.88
C ARG A 309 -13.91 -18.27 6.62
N GLU A 310 -14.37 -19.12 5.71
CA GLU A 310 -13.62 -19.47 4.50
C GLU A 310 -14.19 -18.76 3.27
N LEU A 311 -13.30 -18.19 2.44
CA LEU A 311 -13.66 -17.72 1.10
C LEU A 311 -13.71 -18.88 0.12
N GLN A 312 -14.75 -18.92 -0.72
CA GLN A 312 -14.93 -19.95 -1.73
C GLN A 312 -15.26 -19.39 -3.11
N MET A 313 -14.62 -19.95 -4.13
CA MET A 313 -14.93 -19.76 -5.54
C MET A 313 -15.44 -21.07 -6.11
N ASN A 314 -16.68 -21.11 -6.60
CA ASN A 314 -17.30 -22.32 -7.18
C ASN A 314 -17.28 -23.52 -6.21
N GLY A 315 -17.50 -23.27 -4.92
CA GLY A 315 -17.45 -24.27 -3.84
C GLY A 315 -16.05 -24.70 -3.41
N ARG A 316 -15.00 -24.14 -4.01
CA ARG A 316 -13.60 -24.43 -3.71
C ARG A 316 -12.99 -23.36 -2.79
N PRO A 317 -12.35 -23.70 -1.67
CA PRO A 317 -11.62 -22.73 -0.85
C PRO A 317 -10.56 -21.98 -1.67
N ILE A 318 -10.48 -20.67 -1.47
CA ILE A 318 -9.44 -19.82 -2.06
C ILE A 318 -8.69 -19.05 -0.98
N PHE A 319 -7.55 -18.50 -1.36
CA PHE A 319 -6.76 -17.59 -0.54
C PHE A 319 -6.36 -16.39 -1.40
N LEU A 320 -6.73 -15.19 -0.95
CA LEU A 320 -6.36 -13.96 -1.65
C LEU A 320 -4.86 -13.69 -1.41
N ARG A 321 -4.09 -13.69 -2.50
CA ARG A 321 -2.69 -13.29 -2.54
C ARG A 321 -2.67 -11.94 -3.22
N GLY A 322 -2.80 -10.89 -2.41
CA GLY A 322 -3.16 -9.56 -2.87
C GLY A 322 -2.04 -8.53 -2.79
N THR A 323 -2.07 -7.58 -3.71
CA THR A 323 -1.43 -6.25 -3.57
C THR A 323 -2.47 -5.18 -3.91
N LEU A 324 -2.07 -3.91 -3.97
CA LEU A 324 -2.97 -2.80 -4.28
C LEU A 324 -2.47 -1.96 -5.46
N GLU A 325 -3.33 -1.08 -5.95
CA GLU A 325 -3.03 -0.08 -6.97
C GLU A 325 -3.74 1.23 -6.60
N CYS A 326 -2.98 2.34 -6.62
CA CYS A 326 -3.41 3.67 -6.20
C CYS A 326 -3.44 4.73 -7.32
N CYS A 327 -3.69 4.30 -8.55
CA CYS A 327 -3.59 5.07 -9.78
C CYS A 327 -2.20 5.69 -10.04
N ILE A 328 -1.17 4.84 -10.03
CA ILE A 328 0.24 5.23 -10.21
C ILE A 328 0.63 5.10 -11.68
N PHE A 329 0.42 6.18 -12.44
CA PHE A 329 0.76 6.22 -13.86
C PHE A 329 1.59 7.46 -14.21
N PRO A 330 2.91 7.48 -13.88
CA PRO A 330 3.71 8.71 -13.97
C PRO A 330 3.83 9.33 -15.36
N HIS A 331 3.70 8.53 -16.43
CA HIS A 331 3.76 9.04 -17.79
C HIS A 331 2.56 9.91 -18.18
N THR A 332 1.37 9.57 -17.70
CA THR A 332 0.12 10.21 -18.10
C THR A 332 -0.46 11.09 -16.99
N GLY A 333 -0.17 10.77 -15.73
CA GLY A 333 -0.86 11.37 -14.58
C GLY A 333 -2.36 11.08 -14.64
N HIS A 334 -2.75 9.87 -15.09
CA HIS A 334 -4.13 9.34 -15.12
C HIS A 334 -4.08 7.86 -15.58
N PRO A 335 -5.09 7.02 -15.31
CA PRO A 335 -5.06 5.61 -15.66
C PRO A 335 -5.12 5.42 -17.18
N PRO A 336 -4.51 4.35 -17.70
CA PRO A 336 -4.67 3.94 -19.08
C PRO A 336 -6.10 3.43 -19.30
N MET A 337 -6.66 3.78 -20.46
CA MET A 337 -8.02 3.42 -20.85
C MET A 337 -8.03 2.24 -21.86
N ASP A 338 -6.86 1.65 -22.13
CA ASP A 338 -6.67 0.49 -22.99
C ASP A 338 -6.40 -0.78 -22.19
N ILE A 339 -6.88 -1.91 -22.70
CA ILE A 339 -6.74 -3.22 -22.05
C ILE A 339 -5.29 -3.72 -22.02
N GLU A 340 -4.45 -3.33 -22.97
CA GLU A 340 -3.08 -3.86 -23.10
C GLU A 340 -2.20 -3.44 -21.92
N SER A 341 -2.36 -2.21 -21.43
CA SER A 341 -1.67 -1.69 -20.26
C SER A 341 -2.04 -2.49 -19.00
N TRP A 342 -3.32 -2.79 -18.81
CA TRP A 342 -3.79 -3.57 -17.67
C TRP A 342 -3.41 -5.05 -17.74
N LEU A 343 -3.39 -5.65 -18.94
CA LEU A 343 -2.89 -7.01 -19.13
C LEU A 343 -1.42 -7.13 -18.70
N LYS A 344 -0.57 -6.15 -19.03
CA LYS A 344 0.84 -6.14 -18.60
C LYS A 344 0.97 -6.06 -17.08
N LEU A 345 0.23 -5.13 -16.45
CA LEU A 345 0.25 -4.92 -15.00
C LEU A 345 -0.20 -6.17 -14.25
N PHE A 346 -1.36 -6.72 -14.58
CA PHE A 346 -1.88 -7.92 -13.92
C PHE A 346 -1.05 -9.16 -14.23
N GLN A 347 -0.46 -9.26 -15.42
CA GLN A 347 0.47 -10.35 -15.71
C GLN A 347 1.73 -10.24 -14.85
N ALA A 348 2.25 -9.02 -14.60
CA ALA A 348 3.35 -8.81 -13.66
C ALA A 348 2.97 -9.31 -12.26
N ALA A 349 1.81 -8.91 -11.72
CA ALA A 349 1.31 -9.41 -10.44
C ALA A 349 1.19 -10.96 -10.41
N LYS A 350 0.61 -11.58 -11.46
CA LYS A 350 0.50 -13.06 -11.56
C LYS A 350 1.85 -13.74 -11.65
N ASN A 351 2.86 -13.13 -12.28
CA ASN A 351 4.21 -13.69 -12.35
C ASN A 351 4.85 -13.79 -10.95
N TYR A 352 4.49 -12.91 -10.02
CA TYR A 352 4.84 -12.97 -8.59
C TYR A 352 3.85 -13.83 -7.77
N GLY A 353 2.92 -14.53 -8.42
CA GLY A 353 2.00 -15.49 -7.79
C GLY A 353 0.77 -14.89 -7.09
N LEU A 354 0.58 -13.57 -7.23
CA LEU A 354 -0.61 -12.87 -6.78
C LEU A 354 -1.82 -13.25 -7.65
N ASN A 355 -3.01 -13.22 -7.05
CA ASN A 355 -4.29 -13.45 -7.73
C ASN A 355 -5.34 -12.38 -7.42
N HIS A 356 -5.00 -11.40 -6.58
CA HIS A 356 -5.92 -10.38 -6.09
C HIS A 356 -5.30 -8.99 -6.24
N ILE A 357 -6.09 -8.01 -6.67
CA ILE A 357 -5.70 -6.59 -6.69
C ILE A 357 -6.80 -5.76 -6.03
N ARG A 358 -6.39 -4.95 -5.06
CA ARG A 358 -7.24 -3.93 -4.43
C ARG A 358 -7.01 -2.58 -5.09
N PHE A 359 -8.07 -1.94 -5.55
CA PHE A 359 -8.01 -0.55 -5.97
C PHE A 359 -8.27 0.37 -4.78
N HIS A 360 -7.20 0.96 -4.25
CA HIS A 360 -7.22 1.71 -3.01
C HIS A 360 -8.02 3.02 -3.18
N SER A 361 -9.20 3.13 -2.56
CA SER A 361 -10.07 4.31 -2.61
C SER A 361 -10.41 4.79 -4.03
N TRP A 362 -10.51 3.90 -5.03
CA TRP A 362 -10.93 4.27 -6.39
C TRP A 362 -11.50 3.09 -7.20
N CYS A 363 -12.23 3.42 -8.27
CA CYS A 363 -12.72 2.45 -9.24
C CYS A 363 -11.92 2.56 -10.55
N PRO A 364 -11.33 1.44 -11.04
CA PRO A 364 -10.56 1.44 -12.27
C PRO A 364 -11.46 1.56 -13.52
N PRO A 365 -10.89 1.84 -14.71
CA PRO A 365 -11.65 1.83 -15.96
C PRO A 365 -12.09 0.42 -16.39
N GLU A 366 -13.07 0.33 -17.28
CA GLU A 366 -13.60 -0.95 -17.83
C GLU A 366 -12.49 -1.86 -18.36
N ALA A 367 -11.47 -1.28 -19.01
CA ALA A 367 -10.30 -1.98 -19.53
C ALA A 367 -9.55 -2.80 -18.45
N ALA A 368 -9.53 -2.34 -17.20
CA ALA A 368 -8.95 -3.09 -16.10
C ALA A 368 -9.80 -4.31 -15.74
N PHE A 369 -11.13 -4.16 -15.67
CA PHE A 369 -12.02 -5.29 -15.43
C PHE A 369 -11.90 -6.34 -16.54
N GLU A 370 -11.86 -5.93 -17.81
CA GLU A 370 -11.68 -6.83 -18.94
C GLU A 370 -10.34 -7.60 -18.87
N ALA A 371 -9.25 -6.92 -18.53
CA ALA A 371 -7.95 -7.56 -18.37
C ALA A 371 -7.93 -8.54 -17.19
N ALA A 372 -8.53 -8.17 -16.05
CA ALA A 372 -8.64 -9.03 -14.88
C ALA A 372 -9.51 -10.26 -15.15
N ASP A 373 -10.62 -10.08 -15.88
CA ASP A 373 -11.47 -11.18 -16.33
C ASP A 373 -10.68 -12.19 -17.17
N GLN A 374 -9.88 -11.70 -18.13
CA GLN A 374 -9.11 -12.55 -19.05
C GLN A 374 -7.97 -13.30 -18.37
N LEU A 375 -7.37 -12.69 -17.34
CA LEU A 375 -6.24 -13.27 -16.60
C LEU A 375 -6.68 -14.06 -15.36
N GLY A 376 -7.94 -13.98 -14.94
CA GLY A 376 -8.41 -14.61 -13.71
C GLY A 376 -7.81 -13.94 -12.48
N VAL A 377 -7.95 -12.63 -12.38
CA VAL A 377 -7.55 -11.83 -11.21
C VAL A 377 -8.81 -11.38 -10.47
N TYR A 378 -8.83 -11.57 -9.15
CA TYR A 378 -9.90 -11.11 -8.29
C TYR A 378 -9.69 -9.64 -7.95
N LEU A 379 -10.71 -8.81 -8.14
CA LEU A 379 -10.66 -7.39 -7.86
C LEU A 379 -11.44 -7.06 -6.60
N GLN A 380 -10.83 -6.23 -5.76
CA GLN A 380 -11.54 -5.40 -4.79
C GLN A 380 -11.62 -3.97 -5.32
N VAL A 381 -12.84 -3.49 -5.52
CA VAL A 381 -13.11 -2.12 -5.98
C VAL A 381 -13.58 -1.29 -4.80
N GLU A 382 -13.10 -0.05 -4.72
CA GLU A 382 -13.50 0.88 -3.68
C GLU A 382 -14.17 2.12 -4.30
N SER A 383 -15.12 2.70 -3.58
CA SER A 383 -15.61 4.05 -3.92
C SER A 383 -14.51 5.09 -3.68
N PRO A 384 -14.62 6.30 -4.26
CA PRO A 384 -13.60 7.36 -4.15
C PRO A 384 -13.58 8.00 -2.75
N MET A 385 -13.32 7.18 -1.73
CA MET A 385 -13.42 7.53 -0.31
C MET A 385 -12.17 7.06 0.43
N TRP A 386 -11.47 8.03 1.01
CA TRP A 386 -10.47 7.80 2.05
C TRP A 386 -10.63 8.90 3.10
N MET A 387 -11.45 8.58 4.09
CA MET A 387 -12.11 9.52 5.01
C MET A 387 -11.82 9.07 6.45
N ASP A 388 -10.58 9.29 6.86
CA ASP A 388 -9.97 8.83 8.10
C ASP A 388 -10.09 9.89 9.22
N THR A 389 -9.74 9.48 10.42
CA THR A 389 -9.62 10.24 11.67
C THR A 389 -8.75 11.49 11.59
N TRP A 390 -7.75 11.55 10.70
CA TRP A 390 -6.82 12.66 10.58
C TRP A 390 -7.08 13.59 9.38
N ASN A 391 -8.08 13.28 8.53
CA ASN A 391 -8.54 14.19 7.49
C ASN A 391 -10.02 14.61 7.70
N MET A 392 -10.99 13.83 7.22
CA MET A 392 -12.40 14.15 7.20
C MET A 392 -13.23 12.87 7.37
N ALA A 393 -14.19 12.91 8.30
CA ALA A 393 -15.09 11.78 8.54
C ALA A 393 -16.23 11.71 7.51
N VAL A 394 -16.71 10.50 7.25
CA VAL A 394 -17.93 10.25 6.46
C VAL A 394 -19.13 10.93 7.13
N GLY A 395 -20.01 11.53 6.32
CA GLY A 395 -21.19 12.25 6.80
C GLY A 395 -20.93 13.70 7.25
N THR A 396 -19.70 14.22 7.17
CA THR A 396 -19.37 15.63 7.49
C THR A 396 -20.12 16.64 6.61
N HIS A 397 -20.32 16.33 5.33
CA HIS A 397 -20.98 17.21 4.37
C HIS A 397 -22.31 16.63 3.86
N PRO A 398 -23.33 17.48 3.57
CA PRO A 398 -24.61 17.03 3.03
C PRO A 398 -24.49 16.21 1.73
N GLU A 399 -23.51 16.54 0.89
CA GLU A 399 -23.21 15.88 -0.37
C GLU A 399 -22.95 14.38 -0.18
N HIS A 400 -22.36 13.97 0.95
CA HIS A 400 -22.07 12.57 1.26
C HIS A 400 -23.33 11.69 1.24
N TYR A 401 -24.47 12.21 1.71
CA TYR A 401 -25.73 11.47 1.78
C TYR A 401 -26.43 11.31 0.43
N MET A 402 -25.99 12.05 -0.59
CA MET A 402 -26.55 12.01 -1.95
C MET A 402 -25.58 11.38 -2.94
N TYR A 403 -24.35 11.89 -3.00
CA TYR A 403 -23.35 11.49 -3.97
C TYR A 403 -22.84 10.07 -3.72
N LEU A 404 -22.41 9.73 -2.49
CA LEU A 404 -21.78 8.43 -2.22
C LEU A 404 -22.72 7.24 -2.52
N PRO A 405 -23.99 7.22 -2.07
CA PRO A 405 -24.92 6.15 -2.42
C PRO A 405 -25.25 6.08 -3.93
N GLN A 406 -25.20 7.21 -4.64
CA GLN A 406 -25.41 7.22 -6.09
C GLN A 406 -24.19 6.67 -6.84
N GLU A 407 -22.99 7.08 -6.43
CA GLU A 407 -21.74 6.68 -7.07
C GLU A 407 -21.51 5.16 -6.95
N VAL A 408 -21.74 4.59 -5.77
CA VAL A 408 -21.64 3.14 -5.59
C VAL A 408 -22.65 2.36 -6.46
N ARG A 409 -23.89 2.85 -6.58
CA ARG A 409 -24.90 2.22 -7.45
C ARG A 409 -24.50 2.31 -8.91
N ARG A 410 -23.90 3.42 -9.35
CA ARG A 410 -23.35 3.56 -10.71
C ARG A 410 -22.25 2.52 -10.96
N ILE A 411 -21.27 2.39 -10.06
CA ILE A 411 -20.17 1.41 -10.16
C ILE A 411 -20.73 -0.02 -10.30
N ALA A 412 -21.59 -0.45 -9.38
CA ALA A 412 -22.16 -1.79 -9.41
C ALA A 412 -23.04 -2.05 -10.64
N HIS A 413 -23.78 -1.03 -11.09
CA HIS A 413 -24.61 -1.15 -12.28
C HIS A 413 -23.78 -1.34 -13.56
N ILE A 414 -22.73 -0.53 -13.74
CA ILE A 414 -21.92 -0.51 -14.96
C ILE A 414 -20.97 -1.71 -15.00
N TYR A 415 -20.26 -1.98 -13.91
CA TYR A 415 -19.19 -3.00 -13.90
C TYR A 415 -19.63 -4.35 -13.32
N GLY A 416 -20.90 -4.50 -12.91
CA GLY A 416 -21.33 -5.64 -12.12
C GLY A 416 -21.30 -6.99 -12.85
N ASN A 417 -21.30 -6.99 -14.18
CA ASN A 417 -21.22 -8.22 -14.99
C ASN A 417 -19.80 -8.80 -15.09
N HIS A 418 -18.76 -8.05 -14.71
CA HIS A 418 -17.38 -8.53 -14.75
C HIS A 418 -17.16 -9.60 -13.67
N PRO A 419 -16.80 -10.85 -14.04
CA PRO A 419 -16.55 -11.89 -13.06
C PRO A 419 -15.35 -11.57 -12.14
N SER A 420 -14.41 -10.73 -12.55
CA SER A 420 -13.31 -10.27 -11.70
C SER A 420 -13.75 -9.38 -10.54
N PHE A 421 -14.88 -8.67 -10.63
CA PHE A 421 -15.38 -7.82 -9.55
C PHE A 421 -15.94 -8.65 -8.38
N CYS A 422 -15.05 -9.09 -7.50
CA CYS A 422 -15.33 -10.08 -6.46
C CYS A 422 -15.64 -9.46 -5.10
N ILE A 423 -15.04 -8.31 -4.77
CA ILE A 423 -15.19 -7.65 -3.48
C ILE A 423 -15.48 -6.17 -3.70
N TYR A 424 -16.43 -5.62 -2.95
CA TYR A 424 -16.64 -4.18 -2.83
C TYR A 424 -16.41 -3.71 -1.39
N SER A 425 -15.75 -2.57 -1.25
CA SER A 425 -15.64 -1.82 0.00
C SER A 425 -16.03 -0.37 -0.25
N ASN A 426 -16.68 0.30 0.70
CA ASN A 426 -17.01 1.72 0.52
C ASN A 426 -15.75 2.59 0.38
N GLY A 427 -14.61 2.16 0.92
CA GLY A 427 -13.38 2.96 0.89
C GLY A 427 -12.34 2.54 1.92
N ASN A 428 -11.24 3.29 1.93
CA ASN A 428 -10.10 3.09 2.80
C ASN A 428 -10.28 3.82 4.14
N GLU A 429 -9.99 3.13 5.24
CA GLU A 429 -9.83 3.68 6.59
C GLU A 429 -10.97 4.61 7.02
N LEU A 430 -12.22 4.22 6.71
CA LEU A 430 -13.36 5.11 6.90
C LEU A 430 -13.74 5.27 8.37
N ASN A 431 -13.97 6.51 8.78
CA ASN A 431 -14.52 6.95 10.06
C ASN A 431 -15.82 7.75 9.84
N GLY A 432 -16.60 8.00 10.89
CA GLY A 432 -17.76 8.89 10.88
C GLY A 432 -19.08 8.14 10.98
N ASP A 433 -20.01 8.46 10.08
CA ASP A 433 -21.34 7.86 10.06
C ASP A 433 -21.33 6.42 9.52
N PHE A 434 -21.13 5.45 10.43
CA PHE A 434 -21.22 4.03 10.12
C PHE A 434 -22.64 3.56 9.75
N ASP A 435 -23.70 4.28 10.14
CA ASP A 435 -25.08 3.96 9.72
C ASP A 435 -25.28 4.29 8.23
N LEU A 436 -24.63 5.34 7.72
CA LEU A 436 -24.59 5.62 6.28
C LEU A 436 -23.82 4.52 5.54
N LEU A 437 -22.64 4.14 6.01
CA LEU A 437 -21.82 3.07 5.40
C LEU A 437 -22.55 1.72 5.36
N HIS A 438 -23.21 1.38 6.46
CA HIS A 438 -24.06 0.20 6.58
C HIS A 438 -25.19 0.21 5.54
N ARG A 439 -25.96 1.31 5.48
CA ARG A 439 -27.07 1.45 4.51
C ARG A 439 -26.59 1.37 3.07
N MET A 440 -25.45 1.98 2.74
CA MET A 440 -24.86 1.87 1.40
C MET A 440 -24.59 0.43 1.02
N VAL A 441 -24.01 -0.37 1.93
CA VAL A 441 -23.73 -1.79 1.69
C VAL A 441 -25.02 -2.62 1.64
N GLU A 442 -25.96 -2.44 2.57
CA GLU A 442 -27.24 -3.16 2.55
C GLU A 442 -28.03 -2.89 1.26
N ASP A 443 -28.16 -1.63 0.86
CA ASP A 443 -28.82 -1.24 -0.39
C ASP A 443 -28.16 -1.91 -1.59
N LEU A 444 -26.82 -1.93 -1.62
CA LEU A 444 -26.06 -2.52 -2.72
C LEU A 444 -26.22 -4.03 -2.78
N LYS A 445 -26.19 -4.72 -1.63
CA LYS A 445 -26.45 -6.16 -1.53
C LYS A 445 -27.85 -6.53 -2.04
N SER A 446 -28.84 -5.69 -1.75
CA SER A 446 -30.21 -5.90 -2.24
C SER A 446 -30.33 -5.71 -3.76
N PHE A 447 -29.47 -4.84 -4.32
CA PHE A 447 -29.43 -4.55 -5.75
C PHE A 447 -28.64 -5.60 -6.54
N ASP A 448 -27.55 -6.13 -5.95
CA ASP A 448 -26.61 -7.02 -6.60
C ASP A 448 -25.88 -7.92 -5.60
N ASP A 449 -26.13 -9.21 -5.63
CA ASP A 449 -25.59 -10.21 -4.70
C ASP A 449 -24.41 -11.03 -5.28
N ARG A 450 -23.84 -10.61 -6.43
CA ARG A 450 -22.79 -11.37 -7.14
C ARG A 450 -21.40 -11.31 -6.49
N ARG A 451 -21.21 -10.48 -5.45
CA ARG A 451 -19.92 -10.17 -4.82
C ARG A 451 -20.05 -10.10 -3.30
N LEU A 452 -18.91 -10.11 -2.62
CA LEU A 452 -18.86 -9.92 -1.17
C LEU A 452 -18.64 -8.45 -0.83
N TYR A 453 -19.18 -8.03 0.31
CA TYR A 453 -19.16 -6.63 0.73
C TYR A 453 -18.52 -6.45 2.10
N THR A 454 -17.82 -5.33 2.29
CA THR A 454 -17.39 -4.83 3.61
C THR A 454 -17.69 -3.34 3.71
N LEU A 455 -18.02 -2.86 4.90
CA LEU A 455 -18.31 -1.44 5.12
C LEU A 455 -17.10 -0.55 4.82
N THR A 456 -15.89 -1.05 5.08
CA THR A 456 -14.64 -0.34 4.85
C THR A 456 -13.47 -1.30 4.95
N THR A 457 -12.38 -0.94 4.28
CA THR A 457 -11.08 -1.57 4.40
C THR A 457 -10.29 -0.76 5.42
N ASN A 458 -10.19 -1.23 6.66
CA ASN A 458 -9.95 -0.32 7.80
C ASN A 458 -9.08 -0.94 8.91
N TRP A 459 -8.78 -0.15 9.92
CA TRP A 459 -8.37 -0.56 11.26
C TRP A 459 -9.41 -1.46 11.95
N ASP A 460 -9.01 -2.06 13.06
CA ASP A 460 -9.90 -2.90 13.85
C ASP A 460 -11.14 -2.14 14.34
N ARG A 461 -12.28 -2.81 14.23
CA ARG A 461 -13.61 -2.28 14.57
C ARG A 461 -14.55 -3.42 14.91
N GLN A 462 -15.70 -3.08 15.49
CA GLN A 462 -16.78 -4.04 15.64
C GLN A 462 -17.24 -4.55 14.27
N LEU A 463 -17.50 -5.86 14.20
CA LEU A 463 -18.05 -6.49 13.01
C LEU A 463 -19.50 -6.05 12.81
N ASP A 464 -19.81 -5.51 11.64
CA ASP A 464 -21.15 -5.09 11.28
C ASP A 464 -21.93 -6.27 10.64
N ALA A 465 -23.25 -6.29 10.79
CA ALA A 465 -24.08 -7.37 10.24
C ALA A 465 -24.07 -7.43 8.70
N ALA A 466 -23.79 -6.30 8.03
CA ALA A 466 -23.72 -6.22 6.58
C ALA A 466 -22.35 -6.67 6.01
N ASP A 467 -21.32 -6.81 6.85
CA ASP A 467 -20.01 -7.32 6.43
C ASP A 467 -20.06 -8.81 6.08
N ASP A 468 -19.65 -9.14 4.85
CA ASP A 468 -19.40 -10.52 4.43
C ASP A 468 -17.98 -10.97 4.72
N LEU A 469 -17.05 -10.05 4.98
CA LEU A 469 -15.65 -10.28 5.26
C LEU A 469 -15.08 -9.12 6.07
N PHE A 470 -13.98 -9.35 6.77
CA PHE A 470 -13.33 -8.37 7.64
C PHE A 470 -11.90 -8.13 7.17
N ILE A 471 -11.62 -6.94 6.62
CA ILE A 471 -10.29 -6.56 6.15
C ILE A 471 -9.70 -5.60 7.16
N ALA A 472 -8.68 -6.05 7.89
CA ALA A 472 -8.07 -5.24 8.94
C ALA A 472 -6.62 -5.63 9.24
N GLN A 473 -5.95 -4.76 9.98
CA GLN A 473 -4.58 -4.96 10.46
C GLN A 473 -4.54 -5.72 11.80
N SER A 474 -5.63 -5.66 12.57
CA SER A 474 -5.85 -6.41 13.81
C SER A 474 -7.33 -6.78 13.96
N VAL A 475 -7.62 -7.69 14.89
CA VAL A 475 -8.95 -8.18 15.23
C VAL A 475 -9.08 -8.25 16.75
N ASP A 476 -9.99 -7.47 17.31
CA ASP A 476 -10.18 -7.29 18.76
C ASP A 476 -8.85 -7.06 19.50
N GLY A 477 -8.02 -6.17 18.94
CA GLY A 477 -6.69 -5.82 19.46
C GLY A 477 -5.57 -6.83 19.17
N ILE A 478 -5.86 -7.97 18.54
CA ILE A 478 -4.85 -8.97 18.18
C ILE A 478 -4.39 -8.74 16.73
N GLY A 479 -3.09 -8.52 16.51
CA GLY A 479 -2.53 -8.30 15.17
C GLY A 479 -2.80 -9.46 14.21
N VAL A 480 -3.10 -9.14 12.94
CA VAL A 480 -3.21 -10.12 11.84
C VAL A 480 -2.13 -9.94 10.76
N ARG A 481 -1.11 -9.13 11.07
CA ARG A 481 0.07 -8.89 10.24
C ARG A 481 1.34 -8.85 11.09
N GLY A 482 2.46 -9.09 10.45
CA GLY A 482 3.76 -9.27 11.08
C GLY A 482 4.33 -8.05 11.80
N GLN A 483 3.92 -6.83 11.43
CA GLN A 483 4.35 -5.60 12.12
C GLN A 483 4.01 -5.58 13.62
N TYR A 484 3.01 -6.36 14.05
CA TYR A 484 2.67 -6.51 15.48
C TYR A 484 3.55 -7.52 16.21
N PHE A 485 4.33 -8.33 15.47
CA PHE A 485 5.14 -9.43 16.01
C PHE A 485 6.57 -9.44 15.44
N PRO A 486 7.30 -8.29 15.44
CA PRO A 486 8.60 -8.19 14.80
C PRO A 486 9.60 -9.21 15.37
N GLU A 487 9.63 -9.40 16.69
CA GLU A 487 10.53 -10.36 17.34
C GLU A 487 10.27 -11.81 16.91
N GLU A 488 9.00 -12.23 16.86
CA GLU A 488 8.64 -13.60 16.50
C GLU A 488 9.01 -13.94 15.06
N LEU A 489 8.80 -12.99 14.13
CA LEU A 489 9.21 -13.11 12.73
C LEU A 489 10.73 -13.31 12.59
N ALA A 490 11.50 -12.50 13.32
CA ALA A 490 12.94 -12.51 13.17
C ALA A 490 13.61 -13.68 13.88
N LEU A 491 13.05 -14.18 14.98
CA LEU A 491 13.64 -15.27 15.74
C LEU A 491 13.28 -16.64 15.19
N SER A 492 12.09 -16.81 14.60
CA SER A 492 11.50 -18.10 14.22
C SER A 492 10.71 -18.02 12.90
N THR A 493 10.11 -19.13 12.47
CA THR A 493 9.06 -19.12 11.41
C THR A 493 7.73 -19.68 11.92
N GLN A 494 7.45 -19.54 13.22
CA GLN A 494 6.27 -20.14 13.85
C GLN A 494 5.01 -19.24 13.82
N LEU A 495 5.17 -17.92 13.73
CA LEU A 495 4.10 -16.93 13.87
C LEU A 495 2.92 -17.19 12.93
N ASP A 496 1.71 -17.40 13.45
CA ASP A 496 0.47 -17.39 12.67
C ASP A 496 -0.61 -16.57 13.38
N PHE A 497 -1.70 -16.26 12.69
CA PHE A 497 -2.73 -15.34 13.18
C PHE A 497 -4.02 -16.04 13.64
N ARG A 498 -3.93 -17.32 14.06
CA ARG A 498 -5.11 -18.15 14.33
C ARG A 498 -6.00 -17.58 15.44
N ASP A 499 -5.41 -16.92 16.43
CA ASP A 499 -6.12 -16.40 17.60
C ASP A 499 -6.99 -15.20 17.20
N ALA A 500 -6.45 -14.30 16.38
CA ALA A 500 -7.20 -13.21 15.78
C ALA A 500 -8.32 -13.74 14.85
N VAL A 501 -8.01 -14.69 13.97
CA VAL A 501 -9.00 -15.29 13.05
C VAL A 501 -10.12 -16.04 13.80
N ALA A 502 -9.87 -16.52 15.02
CA ALA A 502 -10.89 -17.13 15.87
C ALA A 502 -11.95 -16.15 16.40
N ASN A 503 -11.62 -14.86 16.48
CA ASN A 503 -12.49 -13.82 17.03
C ASN A 503 -13.50 -13.23 16.02
N ARG A 504 -13.51 -13.72 14.77
CA ARG A 504 -14.46 -13.26 13.73
C ARG A 504 -15.24 -14.43 13.15
N SER A 505 -16.52 -14.19 12.87
CA SER A 505 -17.42 -15.18 12.24
C SER A 505 -17.40 -15.13 10.70
N VAL A 506 -16.66 -14.19 10.13
CA VAL A 506 -16.47 -13.99 8.69
C VAL A 506 -14.99 -14.15 8.34
N PRO A 507 -14.63 -14.37 7.06
CA PRO A 507 -13.24 -14.43 6.65
C PRO A 507 -12.49 -13.15 7.00
N VAL A 508 -11.29 -13.29 7.55
CA VAL A 508 -10.39 -12.18 7.85
C VAL A 508 -9.35 -12.07 6.75
N ILE A 509 -9.13 -10.86 6.23
CA ILE A 509 -8.07 -10.53 5.27
C ILE A 509 -7.06 -9.62 5.95
N SER A 510 -5.79 -10.03 5.97
CA SER A 510 -4.72 -9.22 6.53
C SER A 510 -4.47 -8.00 5.64
N HIS A 511 -4.53 -6.81 6.25
CA HIS A 511 -4.50 -5.55 5.53
C HIS A 511 -3.12 -4.88 5.57
N GLU A 512 -2.72 -4.29 4.43
CA GLU A 512 -1.49 -3.50 4.23
C GLU A 512 -0.23 -4.14 4.83
N VAL A 513 0.03 -5.35 4.39
CA VAL A 513 1.18 -6.16 4.79
C VAL A 513 2.46 -5.61 4.15
N GLY A 514 3.55 -5.58 4.92
CA GLY A 514 4.89 -5.34 4.40
C GLY A 514 5.30 -3.88 4.21
N GLN A 515 5.02 -3.03 5.19
CA GLN A 515 5.36 -1.60 5.17
C GLN A 515 6.86 -1.35 5.47
N TYR A 516 7.74 -1.90 4.63
CA TYR A 516 9.20 -1.86 4.79
C TYR A 516 9.84 -0.95 3.74
N ALA A 517 10.39 0.18 4.15
CA ALA A 517 10.99 1.11 3.19
C ALA A 517 12.26 0.54 2.54
N VAL A 518 12.26 0.55 1.22
CA VAL A 518 13.42 0.35 0.34
C VAL A 518 13.99 1.71 -0.02
N TYR A 519 15.31 1.84 -0.04
CA TYR A 519 15.94 3.10 -0.41
C TYR A 519 15.58 3.47 -1.88
N PRO A 520 15.16 4.71 -2.18
CA PRO A 520 14.74 5.11 -3.52
C PRO A 520 15.86 4.98 -4.56
N ASP A 521 15.57 4.36 -5.70
CA ASP A 521 16.48 4.34 -6.84
C ASP A 521 16.36 5.65 -7.63
N VAL A 522 17.21 6.62 -7.31
CA VAL A 522 17.23 7.91 -8.02
C VAL A 522 17.75 7.79 -9.46
N GLN A 523 18.30 6.65 -9.89
CA GLN A 523 18.68 6.47 -11.30
C GLN A 523 17.45 6.37 -12.23
N GLU A 524 16.26 6.16 -11.67
CA GLU A 524 15.01 6.04 -12.43
C GLU A 524 14.44 7.36 -12.94
N MET A 525 15.01 8.50 -12.53
CA MET A 525 14.51 9.83 -12.90
C MET A 525 14.26 10.02 -14.40
N GLU A 526 15.12 9.44 -15.26
CA GLU A 526 14.98 9.55 -16.72
C GLU A 526 13.70 8.89 -17.28
N LYS A 527 13.10 7.95 -16.54
CA LYS A 527 11.84 7.29 -16.93
C LYS A 527 10.65 8.23 -16.78
N TYR A 528 10.72 9.24 -15.92
CA TYR A 528 9.63 10.19 -15.66
C TYR A 528 9.59 11.30 -16.74
N SER A 529 9.49 10.90 -18.00
CA SER A 529 9.52 11.78 -19.17
C SER A 529 8.15 12.36 -19.56
N GLY A 530 7.07 11.90 -18.93
CA GLY A 530 5.69 12.26 -19.25
C GLY A 530 5.13 13.39 -18.40
N ALA A 531 3.84 13.31 -18.06
CA ALA A 531 3.08 14.33 -17.35
C ALA A 531 3.64 14.66 -15.95
N LEU A 532 4.24 13.68 -15.26
CA LEU A 532 4.78 13.87 -13.92
C LEU A 532 6.31 14.01 -13.93
N ARG A 533 6.81 14.90 -13.06
CA ARG A 533 8.22 15.16 -12.76
C ARG A 533 8.57 14.55 -11.38
N PRO A 534 9.71 13.85 -11.25
CA PRO A 534 10.09 13.18 -10.01
C PRO A 534 10.88 14.09 -9.08
N VAL A 535 10.27 15.20 -8.63
CA VAL A 535 10.93 16.23 -7.80
C VAL A 535 11.56 15.62 -6.53
N ASN A 536 10.89 14.66 -5.92
CA ASN A 536 11.40 13.89 -4.79
C ASN A 536 12.72 13.18 -5.09
N LEU A 537 12.83 12.47 -6.23
CA LEU A 537 14.07 11.79 -6.62
C LEU A 537 15.18 12.78 -6.97
N GLU A 538 14.84 13.92 -7.57
CA GLU A 538 15.78 14.98 -7.92
C GLU A 538 16.48 15.56 -6.67
N VAL A 539 15.71 15.90 -5.63
CA VAL A 539 16.28 16.46 -4.39
C VAL A 539 17.06 15.43 -3.58
N ILE A 540 16.62 14.15 -3.56
CA ILE A 540 17.36 13.06 -2.92
C ILE A 540 18.69 12.85 -3.63
N HIS A 541 18.70 12.87 -4.97
CA HIS A 541 19.91 12.73 -5.76
C HIS A 541 20.94 13.84 -5.47
N GLU A 542 20.52 15.11 -5.46
CA GLU A 542 21.44 16.22 -5.19
C GLU A 542 21.95 16.22 -3.75
N ASP A 543 21.13 15.85 -2.76
CA ASP A 543 21.59 15.70 -1.37
C ASP A 543 22.59 14.53 -1.20
N MET A 544 22.34 13.38 -1.83
CA MET A 544 23.31 12.26 -1.86
C MET A 544 24.65 12.67 -2.47
N LYS A 545 24.61 13.40 -3.59
CA LYS A 545 25.80 13.90 -4.28
C LYS A 545 26.57 14.89 -3.42
N LYS A 546 25.88 15.84 -2.76
CA LYS A 546 26.49 16.80 -1.84
C LYS A 546 27.25 16.12 -0.70
N ARG A 547 26.72 14.99 -0.21
CA ARG A 547 27.31 14.20 0.89
C ARG A 547 28.29 13.12 0.43
N GLY A 548 28.48 12.96 -0.88
CA GLY A 548 29.39 11.95 -1.44
C GLY A 548 28.91 10.50 -1.29
N LEU A 549 27.59 10.28 -1.21
CA LEU A 549 26.96 8.95 -1.06
C LEU A 549 26.44 8.37 -2.38
N LEU A 550 26.51 9.12 -3.48
CA LEU A 550 25.98 8.67 -4.78
C LEU A 550 26.64 7.38 -5.29
N GLY A 551 27.90 7.12 -4.91
CA GLY A 551 28.60 5.87 -5.24
C GLY A 551 27.99 4.62 -4.58
N ASP A 552 27.27 4.79 -3.47
CA ASP A 552 26.70 3.70 -2.68
C ASP A 552 25.27 3.35 -3.09
N LEU A 553 24.66 4.13 -3.99
CA LEU A 553 23.23 4.05 -4.33
C LEU A 553 22.76 2.62 -4.64
N ARG A 554 23.48 1.90 -5.51
CA ARG A 554 23.09 0.52 -5.87
C ARG A 554 23.12 -0.42 -4.69
N SER A 555 24.10 -0.27 -3.81
CA SER A 555 24.21 -1.05 -2.59
C SER A 555 23.14 -0.67 -1.57
N PHE A 556 22.73 0.60 -1.51
CA PHE A 556 21.63 1.05 -0.66
C PHE A 556 20.29 0.45 -1.11
N VAL A 557 19.99 0.52 -2.40
CA VAL A 557 18.78 -0.09 -2.99
C VAL A 557 18.80 -1.61 -2.76
N HIS A 558 19.90 -2.29 -3.05
CA HIS A 558 20.02 -3.73 -2.85
C HIS A 558 19.93 -4.14 -1.37
N GLY A 559 20.69 -3.49 -0.48
CA GLY A 559 20.75 -3.86 0.94
C GLY A 559 19.43 -3.66 1.67
N SER A 560 18.76 -2.52 1.43
CA SER A 560 17.42 -2.26 1.97
C SER A 560 16.35 -3.14 1.32
N GLY A 561 16.42 -3.36 0.01
CA GLY A 561 15.49 -4.20 -0.73
C GLY A 561 15.54 -5.68 -0.34
N MET A 562 16.73 -6.23 -0.11
CA MET A 562 16.89 -7.62 0.34
C MET A 562 16.44 -7.81 1.80
N LEU A 563 16.58 -6.80 2.65
CA LEU A 563 15.99 -6.82 4.00
C LEU A 563 14.46 -6.81 3.93
N ALA A 564 13.88 -5.89 3.14
CA ALA A 564 12.44 -5.81 2.94
C ALA A 564 11.87 -7.13 2.37
N MET A 565 12.53 -7.74 1.37
CA MET A 565 12.12 -9.01 0.76
C MET A 565 12.05 -10.17 1.78
N GLN A 566 13.05 -10.28 2.68
CA GLN A 566 13.05 -11.29 3.74
C GLN A 566 11.86 -11.11 4.69
N LEU A 567 11.56 -9.86 5.07
CA LEU A 567 10.43 -9.55 5.95
C LEU A 567 9.07 -9.80 5.25
N TYR A 568 8.93 -9.41 3.98
CA TYR A 568 7.76 -9.73 3.16
C TYR A 568 7.48 -11.24 3.13
N ARG A 569 8.53 -12.03 2.91
CA ARG A 569 8.43 -13.48 2.88
C ARG A 569 7.88 -14.04 4.20
N ASP A 570 8.44 -13.63 5.33
CA ASP A 570 8.01 -14.15 6.63
C ASP A 570 6.53 -13.84 6.92
N GLU A 571 6.06 -12.66 6.51
CA GLU A 571 4.66 -12.27 6.65
C GLU A 571 3.72 -13.06 5.76
N ILE A 572 4.08 -13.25 4.49
CA ILE A 572 3.29 -14.05 3.55
C ILE A 572 3.22 -15.50 4.03
N GLU A 573 4.33 -16.07 4.49
CA GLU A 573 4.35 -17.43 5.04
C GLU A 573 3.54 -17.53 6.36
N ALA A 574 3.52 -16.49 7.20
CA ALA A 574 2.64 -16.41 8.38
C ALA A 574 1.16 -16.44 8.01
N ALA A 575 0.77 -15.65 7.01
CA ALA A 575 -0.59 -15.64 6.49
C ALA A 575 -0.98 -17.01 5.92
N LEU A 576 -0.13 -17.62 5.08
CA LEU A 576 -0.37 -18.95 4.48
C LEU A 576 -0.36 -20.10 5.50
N ARG A 577 0.33 -19.95 6.63
CA ARG A 577 0.28 -20.90 7.74
C ARG A 577 -0.98 -20.78 8.58
N THR A 578 -1.73 -19.67 8.47
CA THR A 578 -2.89 -19.38 9.33
C THR A 578 -4.14 -20.09 8.83
N PRO A 579 -4.72 -21.04 9.58
CA PRO A 579 -5.97 -21.69 9.20
C PRO A 579 -7.13 -20.69 9.12
N SER A 580 -7.98 -20.83 8.10
CA SER A 580 -9.17 -19.99 7.86
C SER A 580 -8.92 -18.49 7.66
N LEU A 581 -7.67 -18.03 7.54
CA LEU A 581 -7.39 -16.68 7.04
C LEU A 581 -7.78 -16.63 5.56
N GLY A 582 -8.52 -15.61 5.14
CA GLY A 582 -9.01 -15.49 3.76
C GLY A 582 -7.96 -14.97 2.78
N GLY A 583 -6.88 -14.37 3.27
CA GLY A 583 -5.78 -13.86 2.45
C GLY A 583 -5.04 -12.70 3.07
N PHE A 584 -4.20 -12.06 2.25
CA PHE A 584 -3.52 -10.81 2.58
C PHE A 584 -3.60 -9.80 1.44
N GLN A 585 -3.39 -8.53 1.76
CA GLN A 585 -3.17 -7.43 0.84
C GLN A 585 -1.85 -6.77 1.24
N LEU A 586 -0.84 -6.85 0.37
CA LEU A 586 0.40 -6.09 0.56
C LEU A 586 0.08 -4.59 0.48
N LEU A 587 0.79 -3.77 1.27
CA LEU A 587 0.73 -2.31 1.12
C LEU A 587 1.15 -1.93 -0.28
N ASP A 588 2.25 -2.50 -0.79
CA ASP A 588 2.42 -2.58 -2.23
C ASP A 588 3.55 -3.54 -2.66
N LEU A 589 3.40 -4.22 -3.80
CA LEU A 589 4.49 -4.91 -4.48
C LEU A 589 5.36 -3.91 -5.28
N HIS A 590 4.80 -2.76 -5.69
CA HIS A 590 5.47 -1.71 -6.44
C HIS A 590 5.61 -0.40 -5.65
N ASP A 591 6.50 0.50 -6.04
CA ASP A 591 6.69 1.74 -5.27
C ASP A 591 5.48 2.67 -5.34
N PHE A 592 5.05 3.15 -4.17
CA PHE A 592 4.01 4.15 -4.03
C PHE A 592 4.66 5.56 -3.93
N PRO A 593 4.55 6.40 -4.97
CA PRO A 593 5.21 7.70 -4.98
C PRO A 593 4.51 8.75 -4.10
N GLY A 594 3.25 8.53 -3.72
CA GLY A 594 2.49 9.42 -2.84
C GLY A 594 2.87 9.30 -1.37
N GLN A 595 2.11 9.98 -0.50
CA GLN A 595 2.24 9.98 0.97
C GLN A 595 3.68 10.17 1.44
N SER A 596 4.37 11.13 0.84
CA SER A 596 5.76 11.45 1.15
C SER A 596 6.77 10.39 0.72
N THR A 597 6.68 9.94 -0.54
CA THR A 597 7.63 9.00 -1.18
C THR A 597 7.72 7.68 -0.40
N ALA A 598 6.71 6.83 -0.51
CA ALA A 598 6.70 5.51 0.13
C ALA A 598 7.25 4.41 -0.79
N THR A 599 8.58 4.32 -0.88
CA THR A 599 9.26 3.29 -1.67
C THR A 599 9.29 1.94 -0.95
N VAL A 600 8.13 1.28 -0.80
CA VAL A 600 8.00 -0.03 -0.13
C VAL A 600 8.05 -1.22 -1.10
N GLY A 601 8.09 -0.97 -2.40
CA GLY A 601 7.95 -1.98 -3.44
C GLY A 601 9.24 -2.72 -3.76
N LEU A 602 9.10 -3.99 -4.16
CA LEU A 602 10.17 -4.76 -4.83
C LEU A 602 10.23 -4.43 -6.33
N LEU A 603 9.14 -3.88 -6.87
CA LEU A 603 9.04 -3.28 -8.18
C LEU A 603 9.05 -1.75 -8.06
N ASN A 604 9.47 -1.05 -9.12
CA ASN A 604 9.36 0.41 -9.17
C ASN A 604 7.95 0.88 -9.55
N ALA A 605 7.71 2.19 -9.58
CA ALA A 605 6.41 2.80 -9.94
C ALA A 605 5.92 2.45 -11.36
N PHE A 606 6.73 1.80 -12.19
CA PHE A 606 6.39 1.33 -13.54
C PHE A 606 6.18 -0.20 -13.61
N TRP A 607 6.06 -0.88 -12.45
CA TRP A 607 5.94 -2.33 -12.34
C TRP A 607 7.16 -3.12 -12.86
N GLU A 608 8.32 -2.49 -12.93
CA GLU A 608 9.56 -3.13 -13.38
C GLU A 608 10.38 -3.63 -12.18
N SER A 609 11.11 -4.72 -12.36
CA SER A 609 11.95 -5.30 -11.31
C SER A 609 13.11 -4.38 -10.95
N LYS A 610 13.34 -4.18 -9.65
CA LYS A 610 14.55 -3.54 -9.11
C LYS A 610 15.77 -4.47 -9.09
N GLY A 611 15.65 -5.70 -9.60
CA GLY A 611 16.72 -6.70 -9.60
C GLY A 611 16.96 -7.37 -8.24
N LEU A 612 15.99 -7.33 -7.33
CA LEU A 612 16.09 -7.89 -5.98
C LEU A 612 15.75 -9.39 -5.94
N ILE A 613 14.71 -9.80 -6.67
CA ILE A 613 14.25 -11.20 -6.71
C ILE A 613 13.56 -11.48 -8.04
N GLU A 614 13.71 -12.69 -8.56
CA GLU A 614 13.00 -13.13 -9.76
C GLU A 614 11.56 -13.55 -9.42
N PRO A 615 10.58 -13.30 -10.30
CA PRO A 615 9.17 -13.64 -10.04
C PRO A 615 8.96 -15.12 -9.68
N GLN A 616 9.68 -16.03 -10.34
CA GLN A 616 9.61 -17.47 -10.05
C GLN A 616 10.07 -17.81 -8.64
N GLN A 617 11.12 -17.14 -8.12
CA GLN A 617 11.61 -17.34 -6.76
C GLN A 617 10.63 -16.77 -5.74
N PHE A 618 10.02 -15.60 -6.02
CA PHE A 618 8.98 -15.05 -5.15
C PHE A 618 7.78 -15.98 -5.02
N ARG A 619 7.41 -16.67 -6.12
CA ARG A 619 6.33 -17.67 -6.14
C ARG A 619 6.57 -18.89 -5.23
N GLU A 620 7.81 -19.17 -4.85
CA GLU A 620 8.15 -20.28 -3.95
C GLU A 620 7.56 -20.08 -2.54
N PHE A 621 7.38 -18.81 -2.12
CA PHE A 621 6.69 -18.45 -0.87
C PHE A 621 5.37 -17.72 -1.07
N CYS A 622 5.05 -17.27 -2.29
CA CYS A 622 3.78 -16.63 -2.63
C CYS A 622 3.15 -17.30 -3.87
N GLY A 623 2.54 -18.47 -3.68
CA GLY A 623 1.92 -19.21 -4.78
C GLY A 623 0.62 -19.92 -4.37
N PRO A 624 -0.08 -20.56 -5.32
CA PRO A 624 -1.27 -21.36 -5.00
C PRO A 624 -0.91 -22.63 -4.22
N THR A 625 0.35 -23.06 -4.22
CA THR A 625 0.84 -24.15 -3.37
C THR A 625 2.22 -23.77 -2.84
N VAL A 626 2.36 -23.72 -1.53
CA VAL A 626 3.59 -23.28 -0.85
C VAL A 626 3.94 -24.28 0.25
N LEU A 627 5.15 -24.83 0.17
CA LEU A 627 5.74 -25.58 1.28
C LEU A 627 6.18 -24.59 2.35
N LEU A 628 5.86 -24.91 3.60
CA LEU A 628 6.05 -24.05 4.76
C LEU A 628 6.87 -24.82 5.79
N LEU A 629 7.73 -24.12 6.51
CA LEU A 629 8.57 -24.72 7.53
C LEU A 629 8.37 -23.96 8.85
N ARG A 630 8.07 -24.67 9.93
CA ARG A 630 8.01 -24.13 11.29
C ARG A 630 9.31 -24.44 12.01
N MET A 631 10.23 -23.48 11.98
CA MET A 631 11.49 -23.48 12.71
C MET A 631 11.28 -22.73 14.04
N PRO A 632 11.54 -23.35 15.20
CA PRO A 632 11.41 -22.68 16.50
C PRO A 632 12.45 -21.57 16.68
N LYS A 633 13.56 -21.65 15.94
CA LYS A 633 14.60 -20.62 15.89
C LYS A 633 15.40 -20.67 14.60
N ARG A 634 16.07 -19.57 14.26
CA ARG A 634 16.96 -19.45 13.10
C ARG A 634 18.46 -19.58 13.42
N ILE A 635 18.84 -19.37 14.68
CA ILE A 635 20.24 -19.38 15.14
C ILE A 635 20.45 -20.60 16.05
N TYR A 636 21.43 -21.43 15.70
CA TYR A 636 21.80 -22.65 16.40
C TYR A 636 23.29 -22.61 16.77
N THR A 637 23.67 -23.42 17.73
CA THR A 637 25.08 -23.80 17.94
C THR A 637 25.34 -25.21 17.41
N ASN A 638 26.61 -25.55 17.21
CA ASN A 638 27.03 -26.90 16.82
C ASN A 638 26.83 -27.97 17.92
N THR A 639 26.21 -27.62 19.05
CA THR A 639 25.81 -28.56 20.11
C THR A 639 24.32 -28.94 20.06
N GLU A 640 23.58 -28.37 19.11
CA GLU A 640 22.13 -28.46 19.07
C GLU A 640 21.64 -29.33 17.91
N LEU A 641 20.45 -29.90 18.08
CA LEU A 641 19.73 -30.58 17.01
C LEU A 641 18.93 -29.57 16.20
N TYR A 642 18.91 -29.76 14.88
CA TYR A 642 17.98 -29.03 14.04
C TYR A 642 16.63 -29.74 14.06
N VAL A 643 15.56 -29.02 14.40
CA VAL A 643 14.19 -29.54 14.51
C VAL A 643 13.24 -28.56 13.84
N ALA A 644 12.40 -29.07 12.94
CA ALA A 644 11.36 -28.29 12.30
C ALA A 644 10.13 -29.14 11.94
N GLU A 645 8.98 -28.49 11.80
CA GLU A 645 7.76 -29.10 11.25
C GLU A 645 7.54 -28.62 9.82
N ILE A 646 7.14 -29.54 8.95
CA ILE A 646 6.80 -29.27 7.56
C ILE A 646 5.30 -29.09 7.49
N ASN A 647 4.88 -27.94 6.94
CA ASN A 647 3.49 -27.63 6.63
C ASN A 647 3.34 -27.33 5.13
N ILE A 648 2.10 -27.24 4.66
CA ILE A 648 1.78 -26.81 3.29
C ILE A 648 0.51 -25.96 3.28
N ALA A 649 0.51 -24.91 2.45
CA ALA A 649 -0.71 -24.24 2.02
C ALA A 649 -1.00 -24.65 0.59
N HIS A 650 -2.23 -25.10 0.32
CA HIS A 650 -2.63 -25.57 -1.02
C HIS A 650 -4.02 -25.06 -1.38
N PHE A 651 -4.08 -24.22 -2.43
CA PHE A 651 -5.28 -23.59 -2.98
C PHE A 651 -5.36 -23.81 -4.50
N GLY A 652 -4.95 -25.00 -4.96
CA GLY A 652 -5.04 -25.40 -6.36
C GLY A 652 -6.46 -25.75 -6.80
N VAL A 653 -6.59 -26.31 -8.01
CA VAL A 653 -7.89 -26.74 -8.58
C VAL A 653 -8.49 -27.99 -7.93
N LYS A 654 -7.66 -28.81 -7.29
CA LYS A 654 -8.04 -30.10 -6.66
C LYS A 654 -7.01 -30.48 -5.61
N GLU A 655 -7.38 -31.36 -4.69
CA GLU A 655 -6.47 -31.96 -3.71
C GLU A 655 -5.24 -32.63 -4.39
N LEU A 656 -4.08 -32.58 -3.72
CA LEU A 656 -2.88 -33.24 -4.22
C LEU A 656 -2.86 -34.71 -3.79
N PRO A 657 -2.45 -35.63 -4.69
CA PRO A 657 -2.30 -37.03 -4.31
C PRO A 657 -1.14 -37.21 -3.31
N PRO A 658 -1.07 -38.39 -2.64
CA PRO A 658 0.10 -38.79 -1.86
C PRO A 658 1.40 -38.53 -2.61
N SER A 659 2.29 -37.74 -2.00
CA SER A 659 3.51 -37.21 -2.64
C SER A 659 4.71 -37.36 -1.69
N PHE A 660 5.91 -37.43 -2.24
CA PHE A 660 7.14 -37.39 -1.45
C PHE A 660 7.63 -35.93 -1.32
N ILE A 661 7.81 -35.47 -0.08
CA ILE A 661 8.49 -34.21 0.22
C ILE A 661 9.94 -34.55 0.60
N GLN A 662 10.86 -34.16 -0.27
CA GLN A 662 12.29 -34.27 -0.04
C GLN A 662 12.75 -33.04 0.73
N TRP A 663 13.59 -33.23 1.74
CA TRP A 663 14.25 -32.15 2.45
C TRP A 663 15.76 -32.32 2.39
N THR A 664 16.48 -31.21 2.23
CA THR A 664 17.94 -31.19 2.13
C THR A 664 18.50 -30.05 2.96
N ILE A 665 19.48 -30.34 3.83
CA ILE A 665 20.31 -29.34 4.50
C ILE A 665 21.64 -29.27 3.77
N ALA A 666 21.98 -28.10 3.25
CA ALA A 666 23.22 -27.84 2.54
C ALA A 666 24.01 -26.66 3.17
N ASP A 667 25.33 -26.69 2.99
CA ASP A 667 26.19 -25.56 3.33
C ASP A 667 26.24 -24.48 2.24
N GLY A 668 26.92 -23.37 2.52
CA GLY A 668 27.07 -22.26 1.56
C GLY A 668 27.81 -22.60 0.26
N GLN A 669 28.42 -23.78 0.15
CA GLN A 669 29.04 -24.30 -1.09
C GLN A 669 28.10 -25.25 -1.85
N GLY A 670 26.87 -25.46 -1.36
CA GLY A 670 25.90 -26.39 -1.92
C GLY A 670 26.17 -27.86 -1.57
N ARG A 671 27.06 -28.16 -0.62
CA ARG A 671 27.31 -29.54 -0.20
C ARG A 671 26.22 -29.99 0.77
N THR A 672 25.55 -31.08 0.43
CA THR A 672 24.54 -31.69 1.29
C THR A 672 25.18 -32.23 2.57
N LEU A 673 24.71 -31.74 3.71
CA LEU A 673 25.10 -32.20 5.05
C LEU A 673 24.14 -33.27 5.57
N ASP A 674 22.86 -33.18 5.24
CA ASP A 674 21.85 -34.17 5.60
C ASP A 674 20.66 -34.06 4.65
N SER A 675 19.91 -35.15 4.48
CA SER A 675 18.70 -35.16 3.67
C SER A 675 17.75 -36.28 4.09
N GLY A 676 16.50 -36.17 3.68
CA GLY A 676 15.50 -37.20 3.90
C GLY A 676 14.24 -36.96 3.08
N SER A 677 13.30 -37.89 3.23
CA SER A 677 12.05 -37.88 2.50
C SER A 677 10.89 -38.19 3.43
N LEU A 678 9.74 -37.59 3.16
CA LEU A 678 8.49 -37.78 3.87
C LEU A 678 7.39 -38.10 2.85
N LEU A 679 6.74 -39.25 2.99
CA LEU A 679 5.54 -39.58 2.22
C LEU A 679 4.32 -38.94 2.88
N THR A 680 3.56 -38.16 2.13
CA THR A 680 2.29 -37.56 2.59
C THR A 680 1.11 -38.47 2.25
N ASP A 681 0.00 -38.31 2.97
CA ASP A 681 -1.32 -38.71 2.49
C ASP A 681 -1.80 -37.74 1.38
N THR A 682 -3.05 -37.89 0.93
CA THR A 682 -3.72 -36.87 0.11
C THR A 682 -3.72 -35.53 0.86
N ILE A 683 -3.24 -34.47 0.20
CA ILE A 683 -3.18 -33.13 0.78
C ILE A 683 -4.44 -32.36 0.36
N PRO A 684 -5.36 -32.05 1.29
CA PRO A 684 -6.57 -31.30 0.96
C PRO A 684 -6.28 -29.84 0.58
N LEU A 685 -7.32 -29.11 0.19
CA LEU A 685 -7.24 -27.66 0.02
C LEU A 685 -7.27 -26.96 1.39
N GLY A 686 -6.47 -25.91 1.57
CA GLY A 686 -6.44 -25.10 2.79
C GLY A 686 -5.04 -24.66 3.22
N SER A 687 -4.99 -23.87 4.29
CA SER A 687 -3.77 -23.26 4.85
C SER A 687 -3.08 -24.14 5.89
N GLY A 688 -1.75 -24.03 5.98
CA GLY A 688 -0.94 -24.48 7.12
C GLY A 688 -1.05 -25.96 7.51
N GLN A 689 -1.43 -26.85 6.60
CA GLN A 689 -1.67 -28.26 6.90
C GLN A 689 -0.38 -28.98 7.29
N PRO A 690 -0.35 -29.75 8.40
CA PRO A 690 0.85 -30.44 8.83
C PRO A 690 1.13 -31.65 7.92
N LEU A 691 2.37 -31.75 7.45
CA LEU A 691 2.84 -32.91 6.67
C LEU A 691 3.69 -33.84 7.52
N GLY A 692 4.55 -33.31 8.39
CA GLY A 692 5.41 -34.12 9.25
C GLY A 692 6.48 -33.32 9.97
N ARG A 693 7.38 -34.02 10.65
CA ARG A 693 8.47 -33.43 11.43
C ARG A 693 9.82 -33.97 10.94
N LEU A 694 10.81 -33.10 10.87
CA LEU A 694 12.19 -33.48 10.59
C LEU A 694 13.09 -33.20 11.81
N VAL A 695 14.10 -34.04 11.98
CA VAL A 695 15.17 -33.88 12.96
C VAL A 695 16.49 -34.19 12.28
N SER A 696 17.47 -33.29 12.38
CA SER A 696 18.77 -33.46 11.77
C SER A 696 19.91 -33.19 12.77
N ASN A 697 20.97 -34.00 12.63
CA ASN A 697 22.25 -33.80 13.30
C ASN A 697 23.21 -32.89 12.51
N ALA A 698 22.76 -32.24 11.42
CA ALA A 698 23.62 -31.39 10.59
C ALA A 698 24.39 -30.31 11.38
N PRO A 699 23.80 -29.60 12.37
CA PRO A 699 24.56 -28.61 13.14
C PRO A 699 25.78 -29.21 13.89
N HIS A 700 25.69 -30.45 14.36
CA HIS A 700 26.79 -31.14 15.04
C HIS A 700 27.99 -31.45 14.13
N ARG A 701 27.79 -31.40 12.80
CA ARG A 701 28.86 -31.62 11.81
C ARG A 701 29.64 -30.32 11.52
N ILE A 702 29.17 -29.19 12.04
CA ILE A 702 29.76 -27.87 11.81
C ILE A 702 30.94 -27.63 12.75
N GLN A 703 32.11 -27.41 12.16
CA GLN A 703 33.35 -27.09 12.87
C GLN A 703 33.69 -25.61 12.84
N LYS A 704 33.27 -24.89 11.79
CA LYS A 704 33.46 -23.45 11.62
C LYS A 704 32.09 -22.83 11.44
N SER A 705 31.82 -21.72 12.13
CA SER A 705 30.55 -21.00 12.03
C SER A 705 30.15 -20.79 10.57
N CYS A 706 28.90 -21.08 10.23
CA CYS A 706 28.43 -21.05 8.84
C CYS A 706 26.94 -20.74 8.72
N ARG A 707 26.56 -20.23 7.55
CA ARG A 707 25.18 -20.14 7.08
C ARG A 707 24.83 -21.42 6.33
N LEU A 708 23.74 -22.05 6.70
CA LEU A 708 23.17 -23.25 6.07
C LEU A 708 21.82 -22.92 5.42
N THR A 709 21.40 -23.77 4.49
CA THR A 709 20.07 -23.70 3.87
C THR A 709 19.35 -25.03 4.08
N ILE A 710 18.10 -24.98 4.53
CA ILE A 710 17.15 -26.09 4.47
C ILE A 710 16.24 -25.87 3.26
N SER A 711 16.21 -26.81 2.32
CA SER A 711 15.28 -26.80 1.20
C SER A 711 14.26 -27.93 1.33
N LEU A 712 13.04 -27.65 0.88
CA LEU A 712 11.96 -28.61 0.71
C LEU A 712 11.57 -28.64 -0.77
N GLU A 713 11.35 -29.84 -1.31
CA GLU A 713 10.90 -30.04 -2.70
C GLU A 713 9.86 -31.17 -2.73
N MET A 714 8.77 -30.95 -3.46
CA MET A 714 7.79 -32.01 -3.74
C MET A 714 8.20 -32.74 -5.03
N GLU A 715 8.51 -34.03 -4.89
CA GLU A 715 9.07 -34.87 -5.94
C GLU A 715 8.20 -34.88 -7.21
N GLY A 716 8.82 -34.59 -8.37
CA GLY A 716 8.14 -34.57 -9.66
C GLY A 716 7.31 -33.30 -9.93
N SER A 717 7.51 -32.23 -9.16
CA SER A 717 6.84 -30.94 -9.34
C SER A 717 7.83 -29.76 -9.28
N GLU A 718 7.35 -28.55 -9.57
CA GLU A 718 8.11 -27.30 -9.37
C GLU A 718 7.93 -26.72 -7.96
N ILE A 719 7.15 -27.38 -7.09
CA ILE A 719 6.85 -26.88 -5.75
C ILE A 719 8.06 -27.12 -4.85
N ARG A 720 8.72 -26.02 -4.47
CA ARG A 720 9.85 -26.01 -3.56
C ARG A 720 9.85 -24.72 -2.74
N ASN A 721 10.58 -24.73 -1.64
CA ASN A 721 10.87 -23.53 -0.85
C ASN A 721 12.14 -23.79 -0.01
N GLU A 722 12.89 -22.75 0.36
CA GLU A 722 14.15 -22.89 1.10
C GLU A 722 14.36 -21.80 2.15
N TRP A 723 14.88 -22.14 3.32
CA TRP A 723 15.11 -21.18 4.40
C TRP A 723 16.57 -21.19 4.83
N PRO A 724 17.16 -20.01 5.09
CA PRO A 724 18.46 -19.94 5.73
C PRO A 724 18.34 -20.17 7.24
N PHE A 725 19.37 -20.79 7.82
CA PHE A 725 19.61 -20.80 9.26
C PHE A 725 21.11 -20.78 9.53
N TRP A 726 21.50 -20.36 10.72
CA TRP A 726 22.91 -20.16 11.06
C TRP A 726 23.33 -21.10 12.17
N VAL A 727 24.53 -21.67 12.02
CA VAL A 727 25.15 -22.52 13.03
C VAL A 727 26.46 -21.87 13.44
N TYR A 728 26.56 -21.49 14.71
CA TYR A 728 27.77 -20.91 15.29
C TYR A 728 28.52 -21.96 16.11
N GLU A 729 29.84 -21.94 16.02
CA GLU A 729 30.69 -22.79 16.87
C GLU A 729 30.50 -22.39 18.34
N CYS A 730 30.18 -23.35 19.20
CA CYS A 730 30.21 -23.13 20.64
C CYS A 730 31.67 -23.14 21.12
N SER A 731 32.41 -22.04 20.90
CA SER A 731 33.75 -21.90 21.46
C SER A 731 33.69 -21.72 22.99
N GLY A 732 34.58 -22.39 23.72
CA GLY A 732 34.72 -22.22 25.17
C GLY A 732 34.99 -20.76 25.57
N LYS A 733 34.56 -20.43 26.79
CA LYS A 733 34.56 -19.09 27.40
C LYS A 733 35.90 -18.35 27.23
N ASP A 734 35.81 -17.07 26.87
CA ASP A 734 36.88 -16.08 26.85
C ASP A 734 38.11 -16.44 25.99
N GLN A 735 38.11 -16.01 24.72
CA GLN A 735 39.37 -15.81 24.02
C GLN A 735 40.13 -14.69 24.76
N GLU A 736 41.19 -15.06 25.49
CA GLU A 736 42.13 -14.11 26.08
C GLU A 736 42.60 -13.16 24.96
N LEU A 737 42.48 -11.86 25.21
CA LEU A 737 42.95 -10.84 24.28
C LEU A 737 44.45 -11.03 24.04
N PRO A 738 44.89 -11.21 22.77
CA PRO A 738 46.31 -11.39 22.45
C PRO A 738 47.19 -10.25 22.98
N GLN A 739 48.42 -10.57 23.40
CA GLN A 739 49.42 -9.58 23.80
C GLN A 739 49.76 -8.67 22.60
N GLY A 740 49.14 -7.50 22.53
CA GLY A 740 49.36 -6.52 21.46
C GLY A 740 48.14 -5.70 21.03
N ILE A 741 46.93 -6.13 21.39
CA ILE A 741 45.69 -5.39 21.10
C ILE A 741 45.23 -4.64 22.36
N MET A 742 45.09 -3.32 22.25
CA MET A 742 44.53 -2.49 23.32
C MET A 742 43.03 -2.28 23.10
N VAL A 743 42.19 -2.65 24.07
CA VAL A 743 40.74 -2.38 24.03
C VAL A 743 40.41 -1.07 24.76
N LYS A 744 39.64 -0.17 24.14
CA LYS A 744 39.26 1.14 24.68
C LYS A 744 37.77 1.44 24.47
N ARG A 745 37.20 2.22 25.39
CA ARG A 745 35.82 2.78 25.36
C ARG A 745 35.81 4.31 25.51
N SER A 746 36.97 4.93 25.32
CA SER A 746 37.15 6.37 25.40
C SER A 746 38.49 6.74 24.79
N LEU A 747 38.51 7.83 24.04
CA LEU A 747 39.75 8.41 23.56
C LEU A 747 40.47 9.06 24.75
N ASP A 748 41.59 8.48 25.17
CA ASP A 748 42.46 9.00 26.22
C ASP A 748 43.91 9.08 25.75
N LYS A 749 44.76 9.77 26.52
CA LYS A 749 46.19 9.93 26.19
C LYS A 749 46.92 8.60 25.98
N GLY A 750 46.48 7.53 26.65
CA GLY A 750 47.10 6.21 26.50
C GLY A 750 46.77 5.57 25.15
N MET A 751 45.53 5.73 24.68
CA MET A 751 45.14 5.33 23.32
C MET A 751 45.92 6.12 22.26
N GLU A 752 45.99 7.45 22.40
CA GLU A 752 46.72 8.31 21.46
C GLU A 752 48.20 7.93 21.39
N GLN A 753 48.86 7.76 22.54
CA GLN A 753 50.26 7.34 22.61
C GLN A 753 50.47 5.96 21.95
N THR A 754 49.56 5.01 22.20
CA THR A 754 49.63 3.68 21.60
C THR A 754 49.57 3.74 20.07
N LEU A 755 48.69 4.56 19.52
CA LEU A 755 48.58 4.76 18.07
C LEU A 755 49.83 5.46 17.49
N GLU A 756 50.38 6.46 18.19
CA GLU A 756 51.62 7.14 17.78
C GLU A 756 52.84 6.20 17.77
N GLU A 757 52.90 5.25 18.71
CA GLU A 757 53.97 4.25 18.84
C GLU A 757 53.82 3.07 17.86
N GLY A 758 52.74 3.00 17.10
CA GLY A 758 52.50 1.93 16.12
C GLY A 758 51.69 0.74 16.64
N GLY A 759 51.03 0.90 17.79
CA GLY A 759 50.19 -0.12 18.39
C GLY A 759 48.85 -0.32 17.69
N THR A 760 48.14 -1.37 18.12
CA THR A 760 46.83 -1.78 17.59
C THR A 760 45.75 -1.56 18.65
N VAL A 761 44.66 -0.90 18.26
CA VAL A 761 43.55 -0.56 19.16
C VAL A 761 42.23 -1.12 18.64
N LEU A 762 41.46 -1.76 19.52
CA LEU A 762 40.03 -2.03 19.34
C LEU A 762 39.25 -1.00 20.15
N PHE A 763 38.57 -0.09 19.46
CA PHE A 763 37.71 0.90 20.08
C PHE A 763 36.26 0.42 20.05
N LEU A 764 35.67 0.24 21.23
CA LEU A 764 34.28 -0.15 21.40
C LEU A 764 33.45 1.09 21.70
N ALA A 765 32.70 1.55 20.70
CA ALA A 765 31.93 2.77 20.78
C ALA A 765 30.64 2.61 21.61
N LYS A 766 30.11 1.39 21.73
CA LYS A 766 29.03 1.10 22.68
C LYS A 766 29.53 1.42 24.09
N ASP A 767 28.73 2.21 24.83
CA ASP A 767 29.04 2.73 26.19
C ASP A 767 30.15 3.80 26.26
N SER A 768 30.55 4.39 25.12
CA SER A 768 31.58 5.45 25.08
C SER A 768 31.05 6.88 25.29
N ASP A 769 29.73 7.08 25.33
CA ASP A 769 29.05 8.38 25.42
C ASP A 769 29.54 9.38 24.34
N LEU A 770 29.61 8.90 23.10
CA LEU A 770 30.05 9.69 21.96
C LEU A 770 28.97 10.67 21.52
N ARG A 771 29.39 11.88 21.17
CA ARG A 771 28.53 12.99 20.75
C ARG A 771 27.74 12.71 19.48
N ASN A 772 28.42 12.17 18.46
CA ASN A 772 27.85 12.00 17.12
C ASN A 772 27.44 10.54 16.89
N THR A 773 26.47 10.04 17.65
CA THR A 773 25.95 8.66 17.51
C THR A 773 24.44 8.59 17.56
N THR A 774 23.87 7.53 16.98
CA THR A 774 22.45 7.17 17.06
C THR A 774 22.29 5.69 17.45
N PRO A 775 21.23 5.27 18.16
CA PRO A 775 20.99 3.86 18.44
C PRO A 775 20.89 3.02 17.16
N GLY A 776 21.50 1.85 17.15
CA GLY A 776 21.35 0.92 16.03
C GLY A 776 19.95 0.30 15.96
N LYS A 777 19.51 -0.02 14.75
CA LYS A 777 18.21 -0.65 14.47
C LYS A 777 18.34 -1.69 13.36
N PHE A 778 17.63 -2.81 13.51
CA PHE A 778 17.55 -3.85 12.50
C PHE A 778 16.43 -3.60 11.49
N TYR A 779 15.22 -3.30 11.97
CA TYR A 779 14.08 -3.06 11.10
C TYR A 779 14.25 -1.76 10.30
N PRO A 780 13.87 -1.77 9.02
CA PRO A 780 13.94 -0.57 8.20
C PRO A 780 12.91 0.46 8.68
N VAL A 781 13.01 1.67 8.13
CA VAL A 781 11.97 2.69 8.24
C VAL A 781 10.61 2.06 7.94
N PHE A 782 9.64 2.33 8.83
CA PHE A 782 8.25 2.01 8.60
C PHE A 782 7.71 2.93 7.50
N TRP A 783 7.32 2.32 6.38
CA TRP A 783 6.57 2.94 5.29
C TRP A 783 7.23 4.13 4.58
N SER A 784 7.32 5.30 5.22
CA SER A 784 8.04 6.48 4.73
C SER A 784 8.61 7.31 5.89
N PRO A 785 9.90 7.71 5.83
CA PRO A 785 10.53 8.55 6.85
C PRO A 785 10.09 10.01 6.78
N ALA A 786 9.52 10.44 5.66
CA ALA A 786 8.99 11.80 5.49
C ALA A 786 7.56 11.92 6.04
N HIS A 787 6.77 10.84 5.93
CA HIS A 787 5.43 10.77 6.50
C HIS A 787 5.47 10.50 8.01
N PHE A 788 6.28 9.53 8.43
CA PHE A 788 6.52 9.19 9.84
C PHE A 788 7.95 9.58 10.18
N ALA A 789 8.12 10.82 10.66
CA ALA A 789 9.42 11.37 11.03
C ALA A 789 10.19 10.39 11.93
N THR A 790 11.34 9.93 11.45
CA THR A 790 12.14 8.91 12.12
C THR A 790 13.61 9.04 11.74
N GLU A 791 14.47 8.69 12.69
CA GLU A 791 15.92 8.53 12.48
C GLU A 791 16.27 7.06 12.23
N ALA A 792 15.28 6.18 12.03
CA ALA A 792 15.51 4.80 11.67
C ALA A 792 16.24 4.70 10.31
N PRO A 793 17.13 3.71 10.14
CA PRO A 793 17.81 3.44 8.87
C PRO A 793 16.91 2.61 7.94
N CYS A 794 17.29 2.51 6.66
CA CYS A 794 16.65 1.57 5.73
C CYS A 794 17.30 0.16 5.75
N GLY A 795 18.41 -0.01 6.47
CA GLY A 795 19.14 -1.28 6.57
C GLY A 795 20.64 -1.08 6.74
N ILE A 796 21.44 -2.05 6.31
CA ILE A 796 22.90 -1.97 6.27
C ILE A 796 23.45 -2.48 4.95
N MET A 797 24.67 -2.03 4.62
CA MET A 797 25.56 -2.64 3.65
C MET A 797 26.77 -3.22 4.39
N VAL A 798 27.17 -4.42 4.00
CA VAL A 798 28.31 -5.13 4.59
C VAL A 798 29.33 -5.44 3.50
N ASP A 799 30.60 -5.11 3.73
CA ASP A 799 31.71 -5.64 2.91
C ASP A 799 31.97 -7.10 3.34
N SER A 800 31.16 -8.04 2.84
CA SER A 800 31.20 -9.45 3.26
C SER A 800 32.50 -10.16 2.90
N GLU A 801 33.28 -9.62 1.97
CA GLU A 801 34.59 -10.13 1.57
C GLU A 801 35.74 -9.52 2.39
N HIS A 802 35.45 -8.58 3.30
CA HIS A 802 36.46 -7.97 4.15
C HIS A 802 37.10 -9.04 5.06
N PRO A 803 38.44 -9.12 5.18
CA PRO A 803 39.08 -10.16 5.98
C PRO A 803 38.67 -10.18 7.46
N ALA A 804 38.24 -9.04 8.00
CA ALA A 804 37.66 -8.90 9.34
C ALA A 804 36.41 -9.77 9.57
N LEU A 805 35.69 -10.13 8.50
CA LEU A 805 34.47 -10.94 8.53
C LEU A 805 34.68 -12.35 7.95
N SER A 806 35.92 -12.77 7.68
CA SER A 806 36.24 -14.07 7.04
C SER A 806 35.89 -15.30 7.89
N ASP A 807 35.66 -15.12 9.20
CA ASP A 807 35.13 -16.15 10.11
C ASP A 807 33.71 -15.81 10.62
N PHE A 808 33.04 -14.82 10.01
CA PHE A 808 31.69 -14.41 10.37
C PHE A 808 30.73 -14.65 9.19
N PRO A 809 29.77 -15.59 9.30
CA PRO A 809 28.82 -15.86 8.22
C PRO A 809 27.91 -14.65 7.96
N THR A 810 28.08 -13.99 6.83
CA THR A 810 27.28 -12.82 6.43
C THR A 810 27.15 -12.70 4.91
N ARG A 811 26.18 -11.88 4.47
CA ARG A 811 25.98 -11.39 3.10
C ARG A 811 26.27 -9.89 3.04
N GLU A 812 26.12 -9.29 1.85
CA GLU A 812 26.27 -7.83 1.68
C GLU A 812 25.14 -7.00 2.31
N TYR A 813 24.12 -7.65 2.91
CA TYR A 813 22.93 -7.05 3.51
C TYR A 813 22.61 -7.66 4.88
N ALA A 814 21.67 -7.05 5.62
CA ALA A 814 21.20 -7.57 6.91
C ALA A 814 20.36 -8.85 6.75
N GLU A 815 20.95 -9.99 7.12
CA GLU A 815 20.22 -11.22 7.48
C GLU A 815 19.95 -11.27 9.01
N TYR A 816 19.10 -12.19 9.48
CA TYR A 816 18.67 -12.26 10.88
C TYR A 816 19.76 -12.28 11.96
N PRO A 817 21.00 -12.81 11.75
CA PRO A 817 22.06 -12.65 12.75
C PRO A 817 22.37 -11.18 13.09
N TRP A 818 22.19 -10.27 12.13
CA TRP A 818 22.38 -8.85 12.36
C TRP A 818 21.34 -8.23 13.29
N LYS A 819 20.20 -8.89 13.56
CA LYS A 819 19.20 -8.34 14.48
C LYS A 819 19.78 -8.08 15.86
N ASP A 820 20.38 -9.10 16.47
CA ASP A 820 21.04 -8.97 17.78
C ASP A 820 22.15 -7.92 17.75
N LEU A 821 22.97 -7.93 16.70
CA LEU A 821 24.12 -7.03 16.58
C LEU A 821 23.68 -5.57 16.46
N LEU A 822 22.69 -5.28 15.62
CA LEU A 822 22.25 -3.91 15.35
C LEU A 822 21.43 -3.33 16.49
N GLU A 823 20.49 -4.08 17.08
CA GLU A 823 19.68 -3.58 18.21
C GLU A 823 20.54 -3.35 19.47
N ARG A 824 21.68 -4.02 19.58
CA ARG A 824 22.68 -3.80 20.64
C ARG A 824 23.90 -3.04 20.14
N SER A 825 23.71 -2.04 19.29
CA SER A 825 24.80 -1.19 18.80
C SER A 825 24.57 0.30 19.01
N VAL A 826 25.59 1.09 18.72
CA VAL A 826 25.53 2.52 18.39
C VAL A 826 26.09 2.70 16.99
N THR A 827 25.43 3.52 16.20
CA THR A 827 25.84 3.90 14.85
C THR A 827 26.56 5.23 14.92
N LEU A 828 27.78 5.31 14.40
CA LEU A 828 28.55 6.55 14.35
C LEU A 828 28.12 7.40 13.15
N VAL A 829 27.88 8.69 13.39
CA VAL A 829 27.62 9.70 12.36
C VAL A 829 28.95 10.34 11.97
N VAL A 830 29.38 10.14 10.73
CA VAL A 830 30.67 10.61 10.23
C VAL A 830 30.49 11.93 9.49
N ASN A 831 31.25 12.95 9.89
CA ASN A 831 31.22 14.25 9.21
C ASN A 831 31.80 14.15 7.80
N ASP A 832 31.36 15.03 6.90
CA ASP A 832 31.71 14.97 5.48
C ASP A 832 33.21 15.12 5.20
N ASP A 833 33.94 15.80 6.09
CA ASP A 833 35.38 16.06 6.03
C ASP A 833 36.26 14.91 6.56
N ILE A 834 35.66 13.87 7.14
CA ILE A 834 36.37 12.70 7.67
C ILE A 834 36.40 11.57 6.63
N ALA A 835 37.53 10.89 6.52
CA ALA A 835 37.69 9.74 5.64
C ALA A 835 36.67 8.63 5.98
N PHE A 836 35.88 8.22 4.99
CA PHE A 836 34.77 7.28 5.18
C PHE A 836 35.00 6.02 4.33
N ASN A 837 35.20 4.88 5.01
CA ASN A 837 35.38 3.57 4.38
C ASN A 837 34.96 2.47 5.38
N PRO A 838 33.64 2.35 5.65
CA PRO A 838 33.13 1.39 6.60
C PRO A 838 33.22 -0.05 6.07
N ILE A 839 33.42 -0.99 6.99
CA ILE A 839 33.21 -2.43 6.76
C ILE A 839 31.71 -2.76 6.88
N VAL A 840 31.02 -2.11 7.82
CA VAL A 840 29.55 -2.17 7.97
C VAL A 840 29.02 -0.74 7.97
N GLN A 841 28.36 -0.38 6.86
CA GLN A 841 27.70 0.90 6.65
C GLN A 841 26.22 0.77 6.98
N VAL A 842 25.68 1.74 7.69
CA VAL A 842 24.22 1.83 7.87
C VAL A 842 23.65 2.63 6.70
N ILE A 843 22.60 2.10 6.09
CA ILE A 843 21.88 2.78 5.02
C ILE A 843 20.98 3.83 5.70
N PRO A 844 21.23 5.13 5.51
CA PRO A 844 20.42 6.18 6.13
C PRO A 844 18.99 6.15 5.57
N ASN A 845 18.06 6.83 6.24
CA ASN A 845 16.83 7.21 5.57
C ASN A 845 17.08 8.33 4.56
N PHE A 846 16.29 8.37 3.49
CA PHE A 846 16.56 9.21 2.33
C PHE A 846 16.21 10.70 2.53
N VAL A 847 15.51 11.06 3.61
CA VAL A 847 15.28 12.47 4.01
C VAL A 847 16.41 13.05 4.86
N HIS A 848 17.28 12.18 5.39
CA HIS A 848 18.45 12.56 6.19
C HIS A 848 19.65 11.73 5.77
N ASN A 849 20.13 11.93 4.53
CA ASN A 849 21.34 11.25 4.10
C ASN A 849 22.51 11.64 5.01
N ARG A 850 23.20 10.63 5.55
CA ARG A 850 24.34 10.81 6.45
C ARG A 850 25.29 9.65 6.22
N LYS A 851 26.59 9.90 6.39
CA LYS A 851 27.59 8.83 6.43
C LYS A 851 27.49 8.14 7.79
N LEU A 852 26.98 6.91 7.80
CA LEU A 852 26.69 6.16 9.02
C LEU A 852 27.46 4.83 9.03
N MET A 853 28.11 4.49 10.15
CA MET A 853 28.87 3.24 10.25
C MET A 853 28.77 2.56 11.62
N ASN A 854 28.83 1.23 11.59
CA ASN A 854 28.90 0.38 12.79
C ASN A 854 30.25 -0.32 12.93
N LEU A 855 31.00 -0.46 11.85
CA LEU A 855 32.32 -1.09 11.88
C LEU A 855 33.21 -0.46 10.81
N ALA A 856 34.40 -0.01 11.19
CA ALA A 856 35.40 0.54 10.28
C ALA A 856 36.82 0.35 10.82
N GLU A 857 37.81 0.46 9.93
CA GLU A 857 39.23 0.40 10.27
C GLU A 857 40.03 1.55 9.67
N TYR A 858 41.06 2.00 10.40
CA TYR A 858 41.90 3.11 9.98
C TYR A 858 43.35 2.94 10.41
N THR A 859 44.26 3.47 9.60
CA THR A 859 45.64 3.76 10.03
C THR A 859 45.69 5.15 10.66
N ILE A 860 46.20 5.27 11.88
CA ILE A 860 46.35 6.54 12.61
C ILE A 860 47.82 6.75 12.93
N GLY A 861 48.49 7.64 12.19
CA GLY A 861 49.93 7.81 12.28
C GLY A 861 50.68 6.52 11.92
N LYS A 862 51.30 5.87 12.91
CA LYS A 862 51.97 4.56 12.73
C LYS A 862 51.11 3.39 13.17
N GLY A 863 50.05 3.65 13.94
CA GLY A 863 49.20 2.65 14.56
C GLY A 863 47.96 2.36 13.73
N LYS A 864 47.16 1.42 14.24
CA LYS A 864 45.95 0.95 13.56
C LYS A 864 44.80 0.85 14.56
N VAL A 865 43.59 1.16 14.12
CA VAL A 865 42.38 1.08 14.95
C VAL A 865 41.25 0.40 14.21
N ILE A 866 40.51 -0.47 14.91
CA ILE A 866 39.16 -0.87 14.54
C ILE A 866 38.20 -0.09 15.46
N ILE A 867 37.20 0.55 14.86
CA ILE A 867 36.10 1.21 15.57
C ILE A 867 34.87 0.34 15.40
N CYS A 868 34.34 -0.19 16.51
CA CYS A 868 33.19 -1.08 16.54
C CYS A 868 32.07 -0.45 17.38
N GLY A 869 30.94 -0.16 16.73
CA GLY A 869 29.71 0.30 17.37
C GLY A 869 28.85 -0.81 17.97
N ILE A 870 29.17 -2.07 17.68
CA ILE A 870 28.37 -3.25 18.07
C ILE A 870 28.82 -3.76 19.43
N ASP A 871 27.87 -4.11 20.30
CA ASP A 871 28.15 -4.80 21.55
C ASP A 871 28.62 -6.24 21.29
N ILE A 872 29.92 -6.43 21.48
CA ILE A 872 30.63 -7.71 21.35
C ILE A 872 31.30 -8.14 22.66
N GLU A 873 30.79 -7.69 23.82
CA GLU A 873 31.36 -8.03 25.13
C GLU A 873 30.33 -8.49 26.16
N ASN A 874 29.09 -8.00 26.11
CA ASN A 874 28.08 -8.33 27.11
C ASN A 874 27.25 -9.55 26.73
N ASP A 875 26.95 -10.40 27.71
CA ASP A 875 26.07 -11.58 27.61
C ASP A 875 26.51 -12.62 26.56
N MET A 876 27.82 -12.72 26.28
CA MET A 876 28.39 -13.58 25.21
C MET A 876 27.99 -15.05 25.31
N ASP A 877 27.77 -15.59 26.52
CA ASP A 877 27.29 -16.97 26.74
C ASP A 877 25.91 -17.23 26.09
N SER A 878 25.12 -16.18 25.87
CA SER A 878 23.77 -16.25 25.27
C SER A 878 23.71 -15.65 23.86
N ARG A 879 24.80 -15.06 23.37
CA ARG A 879 24.89 -14.31 22.12
C ARG A 879 25.96 -14.89 21.20
N PRO A 880 25.72 -16.08 20.61
CA PRO A 880 26.72 -16.77 19.78
C PRO A 880 27.14 -15.96 18.54
N VAL A 881 26.23 -15.14 18.00
CA VAL A 881 26.53 -14.25 16.86
C VAL A 881 27.58 -13.21 17.24
N ALA A 882 27.38 -12.50 18.35
CA ALA A 882 28.29 -11.47 18.83
C ALA A 882 29.63 -12.07 19.27
N ALA A 883 29.61 -13.24 19.92
CA ALA A 883 30.82 -13.97 20.29
C ALA A 883 31.66 -14.35 19.05
N GLN A 884 31.02 -14.80 17.98
CA GLN A 884 31.71 -15.11 16.71
C GLN A 884 32.25 -13.84 16.02
N LEU A 885 31.49 -12.74 16.01
CA LEU A 885 31.97 -11.47 15.46
C LEU A 885 33.21 -10.99 16.22
N ARG A 886 33.17 -11.03 17.57
CA ARG A 886 34.31 -10.69 18.42
C ARG A 886 35.56 -11.47 18.05
N ARG A 887 35.42 -12.79 17.92
CA ARG A 887 36.52 -13.69 17.54
C ARG A 887 37.09 -13.35 16.16
N SER A 888 36.21 -13.19 15.17
CA SER A 888 36.61 -12.82 13.81
C SER A 888 37.41 -11.51 13.78
N LEU A 889 36.99 -10.50 14.55
CA LEU A 889 37.71 -9.22 14.66
C LEU A 889 39.08 -9.38 15.37
N ILE A 890 39.14 -10.11 16.48
CA ILE A 890 40.40 -10.31 17.22
C ILE A 890 41.41 -11.11 16.41
N ASP A 891 40.98 -12.18 15.74
CA ASP A 891 41.82 -13.00 14.89
C ASP A 891 42.36 -12.21 13.70
N TYR A 892 41.49 -11.39 13.07
CA TYR A 892 41.88 -10.46 12.02
C TYR A 892 42.95 -9.46 12.50
N MET A 893 42.70 -8.76 13.61
CA MET A 893 43.61 -7.78 14.19
C MET A 893 44.97 -8.37 14.61
N SER A 894 45.01 -9.68 14.86
CA SER A 894 46.22 -10.42 15.23
C SER A 894 46.99 -10.97 14.02
N SER A 895 46.49 -10.77 12.80
CA SER A 895 47.05 -11.30 11.56
C SER A 895 47.73 -10.24 10.71
N ASP A 896 48.59 -10.67 9.78
CA ASP A 896 49.19 -9.79 8.76
C ASP A 896 48.14 -9.19 7.80
N SER A 897 46.93 -9.73 7.76
CA SER A 897 45.83 -9.19 6.97
C SER A 897 45.25 -7.89 7.54
N PHE A 898 45.52 -7.57 8.82
CA PHE A 898 45.14 -6.28 9.39
C PHE A 898 46.00 -5.15 8.85
N ALA A 899 45.61 -4.66 7.67
CA ALA A 899 46.30 -3.63 6.90
C ALA A 899 45.28 -2.60 6.39
N PRO A 900 44.81 -1.68 7.26
CA PRO A 900 43.82 -0.68 6.89
C PRO A 900 44.22 0.12 5.66
N LYS A 901 43.34 0.17 4.66
CA LYS A 901 43.58 0.84 3.37
C LYS A 901 43.42 2.36 3.46
N VAL A 902 42.68 2.84 4.46
CA VAL A 902 42.38 4.25 4.67
C VAL A 902 43.12 4.74 5.91
N SER A 903 43.71 5.92 5.78
CA SER A 903 44.38 6.61 6.87
C SER A 903 43.51 7.77 7.36
N MET A 904 43.58 8.04 8.66
CA MET A 904 42.88 9.15 9.31
C MET A 904 43.86 9.87 10.25
N GLU A 905 43.82 11.19 10.24
CA GLU A 905 44.64 12.02 11.13
C GLU A 905 44.12 11.93 12.57
N LEU A 906 45.01 12.08 13.56
CA LEU A 906 44.61 12.02 14.98
C LEU A 906 43.54 13.08 15.33
N LYS A 907 43.55 14.23 14.64
CA LYS A 907 42.53 15.27 14.80
C LYS A 907 41.15 14.81 14.34
N GLU A 908 41.08 14.10 13.22
CA GLU A 908 39.83 13.55 12.68
C GLU A 908 39.30 12.46 13.61
N LEU A 909 40.19 11.62 14.16
CA LEU A 909 39.83 10.62 15.17
C LEU A 909 39.25 11.27 16.44
N ARG A 910 39.83 12.38 16.89
CA ARG A 910 39.31 13.17 18.03
C ARG A 910 37.91 13.71 17.75
N GLN A 911 37.66 14.18 16.53
CA GLN A 911 36.35 14.69 16.12
C GLN A 911 35.31 13.56 16.01
N LEU A 912 35.71 12.40 15.48
CA LEU A 912 34.83 11.24 15.36
C LEU A 912 34.47 10.64 16.73
N LEU A 913 35.43 10.59 17.65
CA LEU A 913 35.28 10.02 18.99
C LEU A 913 35.09 11.08 20.07
N GLU A 914 34.61 12.26 19.69
CA GLU A 914 34.30 13.34 20.62
C GLU A 914 33.22 12.87 21.60
N LYS A 915 33.48 13.02 22.89
CA LYS A 915 32.49 12.72 23.93
C LYS A 915 31.49 13.84 24.04
N ASN A 916 30.30 13.53 24.54
CA ASN A 916 29.42 14.57 25.04
C ASN A 916 30.12 15.28 26.22
N ASP A 917 30.42 16.57 26.06
CA ASP A 917 30.86 17.44 27.18
C ASP A 917 29.71 17.72 28.17
N GLN A 918 28.50 17.24 27.87
CA GLN A 918 27.41 17.08 28.81
C GLN A 918 27.44 15.65 29.34
N PRO A 919 27.36 15.43 30.67
CA PRO A 919 27.44 14.09 31.23
C PRO A 919 26.38 13.18 30.60
N ALA A 920 26.81 11.98 30.19
CA ALA A 920 25.99 10.87 29.76
C ALA A 920 24.65 10.83 30.52
N LEU A 921 23.56 11.14 29.82
CA LEU A 921 22.22 10.74 30.21
C LEU A 921 22.10 9.22 30.00
N THR A 922 22.84 8.48 30.83
CA THR A 922 22.68 7.03 30.99
C THR A 922 21.45 6.82 31.85
N GLY A 923 20.32 6.59 31.18
CA GLY A 923 19.02 6.34 31.77
C GLY A 923 18.24 7.64 31.98
N THR A 924 17.03 7.70 31.39
CA THR A 924 15.99 8.68 31.74
C THR A 924 16.48 10.11 31.85
N ALA A 925 16.60 10.81 30.72
CA ALA A 925 16.57 12.27 30.73
C ALA A 925 15.19 12.71 31.21
N ASP A 926 15.04 12.78 32.53
CA ASP A 926 13.93 13.46 33.17
C ASP A 926 13.92 14.89 32.61
N LEU A 927 12.84 15.26 31.92
CA LEU A 927 12.52 16.63 31.52
C LEU A 927 12.59 17.62 32.72
N CYS A 928 12.69 17.10 33.96
CA CYS A 928 12.73 17.82 35.22
C CYS A 928 14.05 18.54 35.58
N THR A 929 15.19 18.34 34.90
CA THR A 929 16.49 18.81 35.46
C THR A 929 17.13 20.05 34.86
N SER A 930 16.59 20.69 33.82
CA SER A 930 17.17 21.97 33.35
C SER A 930 16.26 22.95 32.60
N GLU A 931 14.96 22.68 32.42
CA GLU A 931 14.09 23.54 31.60
C GLU A 931 12.79 23.95 32.31
N HIS A 932 12.22 25.09 31.90
CA HIS A 932 11.01 25.61 32.52
C HIS A 932 9.81 24.76 32.10
N GLU A 933 9.15 24.14 33.06
CA GLU A 933 7.81 23.61 32.84
C GLU A 933 6.87 24.79 32.53
N LEU A 934 6.17 24.69 31.40
CA LEU A 934 5.44 25.77 30.76
C LEU A 934 3.93 25.67 30.99
N ALA A 935 3.34 24.54 31.36
CA ALA A 935 1.89 24.38 31.44
C ALA A 935 1.33 24.56 32.86
N CYS A 936 2.13 24.35 33.90
CA CYS A 936 1.69 24.33 35.29
C CYS A 936 1.02 25.65 35.71
N GLY A 937 -0.20 25.53 36.22
CA GLY A 937 -1.03 26.65 36.69
C GLY A 937 -1.56 27.58 35.59
N LYS A 938 -1.35 27.26 34.31
CA LYS A 938 -1.88 28.06 33.18
C LYS A 938 -3.33 27.69 32.86
N PHE A 939 -3.98 28.58 32.11
CA PHE A 939 -5.38 28.38 31.74
C PHE A 939 -5.53 27.14 30.84
N ALA A 940 -6.34 26.19 31.30
CA ALA A 940 -6.64 24.96 30.61
C ALA A 940 -8.14 24.84 30.29
N SER A 941 -8.45 24.13 29.21
CA SER A 941 -9.81 23.86 28.74
C SER A 941 -9.88 22.46 28.10
N SER A 942 -11.07 21.90 28.05
CA SER A 942 -11.33 20.59 27.44
C SER A 942 -12.67 20.61 26.69
N ASP A 943 -12.91 19.60 25.86
CA ASP A 943 -14.20 19.43 25.17
C ASP A 943 -15.33 19.06 26.14
N SER A 944 -14.99 18.27 27.17
CA SER A 944 -15.90 17.81 28.21
C SER A 944 -15.16 17.62 29.53
N MET A 945 -15.91 17.49 30.63
CA MET A 945 -15.37 17.18 31.95
C MET A 945 -16.41 16.49 32.82
N ASN A 946 -15.96 15.58 33.69
CA ASN A 946 -16.78 14.96 34.72
C ASN A 946 -16.93 15.87 35.96
N ASP A 947 -18.03 15.72 36.71
CA ASP A 947 -18.28 16.51 37.92
C ASP A 947 -17.16 16.32 38.95
N GLY A 948 -16.42 17.39 39.24
CA GLY A 948 -15.28 17.37 40.18
C GLY A 948 -13.93 17.00 39.55
N ASN A 949 -13.84 16.92 38.22
CA ASN A 949 -12.62 16.67 37.45
C ASN A 949 -12.39 17.74 36.37
N ASP A 950 -12.40 19.01 36.78
CA ASP A 950 -12.25 20.17 35.91
C ASP A 950 -10.97 20.15 35.08
N ALA A 951 -10.99 20.81 33.91
CA ALA A 951 -9.83 20.93 33.02
C ALA A 951 -8.60 21.51 33.72
N THR A 952 -8.77 22.45 34.66
CA THR A 952 -7.66 23.04 35.40
C THR A 952 -6.88 22.04 36.26
N TYR A 953 -7.45 20.87 36.56
CA TYR A 953 -6.76 19.81 37.31
C TYR A 953 -5.80 18.99 36.45
N GLY A 954 -5.80 19.17 35.12
CA GLY A 954 -4.81 18.52 34.25
C GLY A 954 -3.41 19.10 34.38
N ASN A 955 -3.27 20.31 34.93
CA ASN A 955 -2.01 21.04 35.02
C ASN A 955 -1.88 21.90 36.29
N ASP A 956 -2.59 21.60 37.38
CA ASP A 956 -2.52 22.38 38.63
C ASP A 956 -1.29 22.08 39.50
N GLY A 957 -0.51 21.05 39.15
CA GLY A 957 0.65 20.60 39.90
C GLY A 957 0.32 19.87 41.20
N VAL A 958 -0.93 19.39 41.37
CA VAL A 958 -1.39 18.65 42.54
C VAL A 958 -1.63 17.18 42.17
N ASP A 959 -0.91 16.25 42.80
CA ASP A 959 -0.93 14.83 42.39
C ASP A 959 -2.29 14.12 42.59
N GLU A 960 -3.10 14.63 43.52
CA GLU A 960 -4.38 14.03 43.91
C GLU A 960 -5.55 14.43 43.01
N THR A 961 -5.44 15.55 42.30
CA THR A 961 -6.44 16.05 41.36
C THR A 961 -6.11 15.56 39.94
N TYR A 962 -7.13 15.50 39.08
CA TYR A 962 -6.97 15.15 37.67
C TYR A 962 -8.15 15.66 36.85
N TRP A 963 -7.88 15.95 35.58
CA TRP A 963 -8.94 16.12 34.60
C TRP A 963 -9.43 14.76 34.10
N GLN A 964 -10.74 14.66 33.85
CA GLN A 964 -11.36 13.49 33.25
C GLN A 964 -12.55 13.91 32.38
N ALA A 965 -12.68 13.32 31.20
CA ALA A 965 -13.80 13.52 30.30
C ALA A 965 -15.14 12.98 30.85
N GLN A 966 -16.25 13.43 30.25
CA GLN A 966 -17.60 13.07 30.73
C GLN A 966 -17.97 11.59 30.48
N ASP A 967 -17.40 10.98 29.44
CA ASP A 967 -17.70 9.61 28.99
C ASP A 967 -16.43 8.89 28.49
N ASP A 968 -16.58 7.63 28.06
CA ASP A 968 -15.49 6.73 27.66
C ASP A 968 -15.35 6.57 26.14
N HIS A 969 -15.91 7.49 25.34
CA HIS A 969 -15.64 7.51 23.90
C HIS A 969 -14.25 8.09 23.60
N PRO A 970 -13.56 7.60 22.56
CA PRO A 970 -12.37 8.26 22.04
C PRO A 970 -12.74 9.61 21.37
N GLY A 971 -11.75 10.47 21.20
CA GLY A 971 -11.87 11.79 20.57
C GLY A 971 -11.84 12.97 21.55
N HIS A 972 -11.93 12.73 22.85
CA HIS A 972 -11.83 13.79 23.87
C HIS A 972 -10.48 14.51 23.83
N TRP A 973 -10.49 15.81 24.09
CA TRP A 973 -9.29 16.63 24.09
C TRP A 973 -9.19 17.54 25.31
N TRP A 974 -7.95 17.81 25.67
CA TRP A 974 -7.58 18.76 26.71
C TRP A 974 -6.44 19.64 26.21
N GLN A 975 -6.49 20.94 26.48
CA GLN A 975 -5.48 21.89 26.03
C GLN A 975 -5.14 22.93 27.09
N VAL A 976 -3.97 23.53 26.94
CA VAL A 976 -3.47 24.64 27.77
C VAL A 976 -2.97 25.80 26.91
N ASP A 977 -3.28 27.03 27.34
CA ASP A 977 -2.75 28.27 26.78
C ASP A 977 -1.45 28.65 27.50
N LEU A 978 -0.32 28.62 26.78
CA LEU A 978 1.00 28.99 27.29
C LEU A 978 1.18 30.51 27.46
N LEU A 979 0.13 31.31 27.20
CA LEU A 979 -0.01 32.77 27.26
C LEU A 979 0.68 33.54 26.12
N GLU A 980 1.80 33.03 25.65
CA GLU A 980 2.55 33.56 24.51
C GLU A 980 3.14 32.40 23.71
N GLU A 981 3.68 32.70 22.53
CA GLU A 981 4.30 31.70 21.68
C GLU A 981 5.65 31.24 22.29
N ARG A 982 5.79 29.94 22.55
CA ARG A 982 6.97 29.34 23.20
C ARG A 982 7.65 28.35 22.29
N SER A 983 8.95 28.15 22.52
CA SER A 983 9.66 27.00 21.97
C SER A 983 9.41 25.82 22.90
N ILE A 984 8.86 24.73 22.38
CA ILE A 984 8.48 23.53 23.11
C ILE A 984 9.38 22.40 22.63
N ILE A 985 9.96 21.63 23.55
CA ILE A 985 10.89 20.53 23.27
C ILE A 985 10.33 19.15 23.67
N GLY A 986 9.17 19.13 24.33
CA GLY A 986 8.51 17.89 24.71
C GLY A 986 7.35 18.10 25.68
N SER A 987 6.73 17.00 26.04
CA SER A 987 5.70 16.94 27.07
C SER A 987 5.80 15.66 27.90
N LYS A 988 5.23 15.70 29.10
CA LYS A 988 5.05 14.54 29.95
C LYS A 988 3.61 14.46 30.41
N VAL A 989 2.95 13.36 30.07
CA VAL A 989 1.57 13.08 30.50
C VAL A 989 1.59 12.01 31.57
N ARG A 990 0.89 12.25 32.68
CA ARG A 990 0.60 11.24 33.70
C ARG A 990 -0.89 10.97 33.72
N PHE A 991 -1.30 9.85 33.15
CA PHE A 991 -2.68 9.42 33.10
C PHE A 991 -3.26 9.20 34.50
N HIS A 992 -4.56 9.39 34.63
CA HIS A 992 -5.24 9.25 35.91
C HIS A 992 -5.23 7.80 36.44
N GLU A 993 -5.03 6.82 35.55
CA GLU A 993 -4.85 5.39 35.83
C GLU A 993 -3.92 4.70 34.81
N GLN A 994 -3.54 3.44 35.06
CA GLN A 994 -2.76 2.63 34.12
C GLN A 994 -3.62 2.10 32.98
N GLY A 995 -3.08 2.09 31.76
CA GLY A 995 -3.80 1.59 30.61
C GLY A 995 -3.14 1.99 29.29
N ASN A 996 -3.58 1.36 28.20
CA ASN A 996 -3.16 1.72 26.87
C ASN A 996 -3.97 2.93 26.34
N PHE A 997 -3.54 4.14 26.69
CA PHE A 997 -4.11 5.38 26.14
C PHE A 997 -3.45 5.71 24.81
N LEU A 998 -4.22 5.75 23.73
CA LEU A 998 -3.76 6.15 22.40
C LEU A 998 -4.08 7.64 22.23
N TYR A 999 -3.08 8.46 21.90
CA TYR A 999 -3.27 9.91 21.83
C TYR A 999 -2.38 10.57 20.79
N VAL A 1000 -2.73 11.78 20.40
CA VAL A 1000 -1.84 12.70 19.67
C VAL A 1000 -1.64 13.97 20.48
N ILE A 1001 -0.47 14.60 20.32
CA ILE A 1001 -0.22 15.96 20.84
C ILE A 1001 -0.15 16.91 19.68
N GLN A 1002 -0.85 18.02 19.81
CA GLN A 1002 -0.95 19.06 18.81
C GLN A 1002 -0.55 20.41 19.38
N VAL A 1003 0.04 21.26 18.55
CA VAL A 1003 0.38 22.65 18.88
C VAL A 1003 -0.29 23.61 17.91
N SER A 1004 -0.56 24.82 18.39
CA SER A 1004 -1.14 25.89 17.60
C SER A 1004 -0.65 27.25 18.06
N SER A 1005 -0.56 28.23 17.15
CA SER A 1005 -0.31 29.62 17.50
C SER A 1005 -1.59 30.40 17.81
N ASP A 1006 -2.75 29.95 17.32
CA ASP A 1006 -4.03 30.68 17.36
C ASP A 1006 -5.22 29.88 17.94
N ALA A 1007 -5.02 28.59 18.27
CA ALA A 1007 -6.02 27.62 18.70
C ALA A 1007 -7.09 27.26 17.64
N ILE A 1008 -6.89 27.66 16.38
CA ILE A 1008 -7.76 27.34 15.24
C ILE A 1008 -7.07 26.31 14.36
N GLU A 1009 -5.84 26.60 13.93
CA GLU A 1009 -5.04 25.71 13.09
C GLU A 1009 -4.08 24.89 13.96
N TRP A 1010 -4.21 23.56 13.89
CA TRP A 1010 -3.48 22.65 14.77
C TRP A 1010 -2.55 21.73 14.00
N ARG A 1011 -1.31 21.61 14.48
CA ARG A 1011 -0.31 20.69 13.93
C ARG A 1011 -0.02 19.58 14.92
N VAL A 1012 -0.17 18.33 14.50
CA VAL A 1012 0.28 17.16 15.27
C VAL A 1012 1.81 17.19 15.37
N VAL A 1013 2.32 17.11 16.59
CA VAL A 1013 3.77 17.04 16.91
C VAL A 1013 4.16 15.71 17.54
N VAL A 1014 3.19 14.96 18.05
CA VAL A 1014 3.37 13.60 18.56
C VAL A 1014 2.18 12.76 18.13
N ASN A 1015 2.45 11.56 17.63
CA ASN A 1015 1.42 10.58 17.32
C ASN A 1015 1.68 9.25 18.05
N GLN A 1016 0.87 8.97 19.07
CA GLN A 1016 0.87 7.73 19.87
C GLN A 1016 -0.39 6.90 19.60
N THR A 1017 -0.96 6.93 18.39
CA THR A 1017 -2.14 6.11 18.07
C THR A 1017 -1.84 4.64 17.77
N GLY A 1018 -0.58 4.30 17.50
CA GLY A 1018 -0.12 2.93 17.19
C GLY A 1018 0.66 2.23 18.31
N GLN A 1019 0.80 2.84 19.50
CA GLN A 1019 1.63 2.28 20.57
C GLN A 1019 0.88 1.26 21.45
N THR A 1020 1.63 0.42 22.18
CA THR A 1020 1.11 -0.68 23.01
C THR A 1020 1.50 -0.59 24.48
N SER A 1021 2.06 0.54 24.92
CA SER A 1021 2.47 0.77 26.31
C SER A 1021 1.25 0.88 27.23
N HIS A 1022 1.38 0.32 28.45
CA HIS A 1022 0.40 0.47 29.53
C HIS A 1022 0.92 1.38 30.66
N GLU A 1023 2.05 2.05 30.44
CA GLU A 1023 2.66 2.93 31.44
C GLU A 1023 1.75 4.13 31.73
N GLN A 1024 1.59 4.44 33.03
CA GLN A 1024 0.77 5.54 33.50
C GLN A 1024 1.40 6.92 33.21
N THR A 1025 2.72 6.98 33.13
CA THR A 1025 3.45 8.21 32.79
C THR A 1025 4.15 8.00 31.47
N ARG A 1026 3.99 8.94 30.55
CA ARG A 1026 4.65 8.91 29.25
C ARG A 1026 5.28 10.25 28.95
N MET A 1027 6.41 10.18 28.24
CA MET A 1027 7.20 11.34 27.88
C MET A 1027 7.37 11.33 26.37
N ASP A 1028 7.03 12.46 25.76
CA ASP A 1028 7.09 12.67 24.33
C ASP A 1028 8.10 13.77 24.05
N HIS A 1029 9.07 13.49 23.18
CA HIS A 1029 10.14 14.42 22.81
C HIS A 1029 9.87 14.95 21.40
N PHE A 1030 9.76 16.27 21.24
CA PHE A 1030 9.47 16.92 19.97
C PHE A 1030 9.85 18.39 19.98
N GLU A 1031 10.33 18.94 18.88
CA GLU A 1031 10.57 20.39 18.77
C GLU A 1031 9.40 21.08 18.06
N ALA A 1032 8.83 22.08 18.70
CA ALA A 1032 7.72 22.83 18.18
C ALA A 1032 7.74 24.29 18.65
N LYS A 1033 6.98 25.14 17.94
CA LYS A 1033 6.72 26.50 18.35
C LYS A 1033 5.23 26.73 18.34
N GLY A 1034 4.68 27.23 19.45
CA GLY A 1034 3.23 27.42 19.59
C GLY A 1034 2.86 28.10 20.90
N ARG A 1035 1.65 28.67 20.94
CA ARG A 1035 1.06 29.24 22.15
C ARG A 1035 0.14 28.24 22.84
N TYR A 1036 -0.54 27.39 22.09
CA TYR A 1036 -1.45 26.39 22.62
C TYR A 1036 -0.88 25.00 22.36
N ILE A 1037 -1.12 24.11 23.31
CA ILE A 1037 -0.79 22.70 23.18
C ILE A 1037 -1.96 21.86 23.70
N ARG A 1038 -2.29 20.83 22.95
CA ARG A 1038 -3.48 19.98 23.13
C ARG A 1038 -3.10 18.52 23.06
N ILE A 1039 -3.63 17.72 23.96
CA ILE A 1039 -3.65 16.26 23.87
C ILE A 1039 -5.05 15.82 23.42
N VAL A 1040 -5.10 14.93 22.44
CA VAL A 1040 -6.34 14.32 21.92
C VAL A 1040 -6.25 12.82 22.11
N TYR A 1041 -7.24 12.22 22.77
CA TYR A 1041 -7.26 10.79 23.10
C TYR A 1041 -7.99 10.00 22.01
N ASN A 1042 -7.25 9.42 21.08
CA ASN A 1042 -7.80 8.69 19.93
C ASN A 1042 -8.19 7.24 20.27
N GLY A 1043 -7.78 6.72 21.42
CA GLY A 1043 -8.17 5.40 21.90
C GLY A 1043 -7.96 5.26 23.40
N LEU A 1044 -8.84 4.53 24.05
CA LEU A 1044 -8.90 4.42 25.51
C LEU A 1044 -8.86 2.94 25.93
N PRO A 1045 -8.32 2.63 27.12
CA PRO A 1045 -8.50 1.31 27.71
C PRO A 1045 -10.00 1.01 27.90
N GLN A 1046 -10.37 -0.27 27.88
CA GLN A 1046 -11.78 -0.68 27.96
C GLN A 1046 -12.44 -0.20 29.26
N GLY A 1047 -13.52 0.57 29.15
CA GLY A 1047 -14.29 1.11 30.28
C GLY A 1047 -13.61 2.25 31.03
N VAL A 1048 -12.55 2.83 30.45
CA VAL A 1048 -11.75 3.93 31.00
C VAL A 1048 -12.03 5.21 30.22
N ARG A 1049 -12.21 6.32 30.94
CA ARG A 1049 -12.41 7.65 30.32
C ARG A 1049 -11.09 8.33 30.02
N ALA A 1050 -11.07 9.27 29.07
CA ALA A 1050 -9.90 10.12 28.88
C ALA A 1050 -9.62 10.92 30.16
N GLY A 1051 -8.37 10.97 30.61
CA GLY A 1051 -8.03 11.71 31.82
C GLY A 1051 -6.56 11.62 32.23
N HIS A 1052 -6.05 12.70 32.81
CA HIS A 1052 -4.66 12.79 33.30
C HIS A 1052 -4.57 13.67 34.54
N ARG A 1053 -3.64 13.29 35.43
CA ARG A 1053 -3.23 14.00 36.65
C ARG A 1053 -2.25 15.12 36.37
N ALA A 1054 -1.48 15.01 35.28
CA ALA A 1054 -0.51 16.01 34.89
C ALA A 1054 -0.30 15.97 33.38
N PHE A 1055 -0.32 17.13 32.74
CA PHE A 1055 0.17 17.36 31.40
C PHE A 1055 1.21 18.47 31.46
N GLU A 1056 2.47 18.06 31.59
CA GLU A 1056 3.63 18.93 31.72
C GLU A 1056 4.20 19.22 30.33
N VAL A 1057 4.60 20.47 30.09
CA VAL A 1057 5.13 20.93 28.80
C VAL A 1057 6.48 21.59 29.04
N TYR A 1058 7.50 21.23 28.28
CA TYR A 1058 8.87 21.71 28.54
C TYR A 1058 9.41 22.52 27.38
N GLY A 1059 10.13 23.60 27.71
CA GLY A 1059 10.82 24.42 26.72
C GLY A 1059 11.21 25.80 27.24
N SER A 1060 11.35 26.76 26.33
CA SER A 1060 11.81 28.14 26.60
C SER A 1060 10.83 29.22 26.17
#